data_AF-A0AAU0YRH3-F1
#
_entry.id   AF-A0AAU0YRH3-F1
#
_cell.length_a   1.000
_cell.length_b   1.000
_cell.length_c   1.000
_cell.angle_alpha   90.00
_cell.angle_beta   90.00
_cell.angle_gamma   90.00
#
_symmetry.space_group_name_H-M   'P 1'
#
loop_
_entity.id
_entity.type
_entity.pdbx_description
1 polymer ?
#
loop_
_entity_poly.entity_id
_entity_poly.type
_entity_poly.pdbx_seq_one_letter_code
_entity_poly.pdbx_strand_id
1 'polypeptide(L)'
;MLWLIVALLAGRQMAVVLRQPPGERLTDLETWIGENGVLHVTGSLYDSDRFTGTPFAGLVLKPLARTAEQSLGVAWTFGSLLLVAALGLVAARALPGPVSRRTALLAAPVAISLLMLSLPVRNALHLGQTSILPVLLVLLGCFVARGERASGVLIGIAAALQPTVLLFAALLWLTGRRRAAVTGGTAFAACTALAWAVMPHDSWSYWVHHVAGAGLGDSADSLANQSLHGALLRFGLAGPLEVGLFLLLAAAVCYVGLRRAVRYANDGQLLLAVAVTGCVAVAVSPTAWQHQLLWVLLAVVGRAGERASDRLVWPAIVVLVITLPGKILLPNIPVAFPVRDNVLLLAALGAACAAPFLPRTSPYWQRPIPTDHAVPVPARWSRVPLLPFWRRVLSRPNLLLELLLIRVVYSGYAHVRLAATAGRGTAEAHGRQIHSLEKWLHIDIEHWANHAVVHIGWLKSFFDYYYSTFHFIVPLAILGVLYVRRPADYRWARSTLGFATLVALLGFWLYPLAPPRLMPGLGFIDTVHGVQDFAQPDYGTLTSMTNQYAAMPSLHFGWSLWCGVMIVMLAPKLWMKALGLLHPLFTVSAIVATANHWVLDAVGGALVIGLGFVLTYVLAGPRKLQPVVGRAAAAGAERNPPAADRGASPGATGETVGSRT
;
A
#
# COMPACT_ATOMS: atom_id res chain seq x y z
N MET A 1 16.81 -17.07 -4.69
CA MET A 1 16.37 -15.70 -5.00
C MET A 1 15.68 -15.00 -3.81
N LEU A 2 14.57 -15.49 -3.24
CA LEU A 2 13.88 -14.75 -2.16
C LEU A 2 14.70 -14.60 -0.85
N TRP A 3 15.47 -15.61 -0.46
CA TRP A 3 16.38 -15.48 0.70
C TRP A 3 17.50 -14.47 0.47
N LEU A 4 17.92 -14.26 -0.78
CA LEU A 4 18.85 -13.18 -1.13
C LEU A 4 18.19 -11.81 -0.92
N ILE A 5 16.91 -11.66 -1.26
CA ILE A 5 16.15 -10.43 -0.96
C ILE A 5 16.09 -10.21 0.55
N VAL A 6 15.84 -11.24 1.34
CA VAL A 6 15.87 -11.15 2.82
C VAL A 6 17.23 -10.68 3.32
N ALA A 7 18.33 -11.27 2.81
CA ALA A 7 19.69 -10.87 3.20
C ALA A 7 20.01 -9.42 2.79
N LEU A 8 19.62 -9.01 1.58
CA LEU A 8 19.80 -7.64 1.10
C LEU A 8 18.97 -6.63 1.91
N LEU A 9 17.73 -6.98 2.28
CA LEU A 9 16.90 -6.14 3.14
C LEU A 9 17.48 -6.03 4.55
N ALA A 10 17.95 -7.14 5.12
CA ALA A 10 18.62 -7.13 6.42
C ALA A 10 19.87 -6.25 6.41
N GLY A 11 20.73 -6.41 5.40
CA GLY A 11 21.91 -5.57 5.20
C GLY A 11 21.57 -4.11 4.99
N ARG A 12 20.51 -3.80 4.22
CA ARG A 12 20.00 -2.44 4.05
C ARG A 12 19.50 -1.85 5.37
N GLN A 13 18.71 -2.58 6.15
CA GLN A 13 18.19 -2.08 7.44
C GLN A 13 19.33 -1.80 8.42
N MET A 14 20.29 -2.73 8.51
CA MET A 14 21.51 -2.53 9.30
C MET A 14 22.27 -1.28 8.85
N ALA A 15 22.50 -1.13 7.54
CA ALA A 15 23.20 0.03 7.00
C ALA A 15 22.45 1.36 7.25
N VAL A 16 21.12 1.36 7.15
CA VAL A 16 20.30 2.57 7.42
C VAL A 16 20.45 3.02 8.87
N VAL A 17 20.35 2.09 9.82
CA VAL A 17 20.47 2.42 11.26
C VAL A 17 21.90 2.79 11.64
N LEU A 18 22.90 2.04 11.16
CA LEU A 18 24.29 2.25 11.57
C LEU A 18 24.96 3.46 10.91
N ARG A 19 24.47 3.92 9.75
CA ARG A 19 24.99 5.13 9.07
C ARG A 19 24.40 6.43 9.62
N GLN A 20 23.32 6.36 10.38
CA GLN A 20 22.76 7.54 11.05
C GLN A 20 23.74 8.04 12.14
N PRO A 21 23.88 9.36 12.31
CA PRO A 21 24.67 9.94 13.40
C PRO A 21 24.20 9.42 14.77
N PRO A 22 25.10 9.34 15.77
CA PRO A 22 24.69 9.19 17.17
C PRO A 22 23.67 10.29 17.55
N GLY A 23 22.61 9.95 18.27
CA GLY A 23 21.49 10.85 18.58
C GLY A 23 20.34 10.82 17.57
N GLU A 24 20.57 10.35 16.34
CA GLU A 24 19.54 10.15 15.31
C GLU A 24 19.18 8.69 15.06
N ARG A 25 19.90 7.75 15.69
CA ARG A 25 19.65 6.31 15.61
C ARG A 25 19.30 5.77 16.98
N LEU A 26 18.44 4.75 17.02
CA LEU A 26 18.06 4.07 18.24
C LEU A 26 17.62 5.07 19.34
N THR A 27 16.87 6.10 18.95
CA THR A 27 16.66 7.32 19.77
C THR A 27 16.08 7.01 21.16
N ASP A 28 15.14 6.08 21.25
CA ASP A 28 14.54 5.69 22.53
C ASP A 28 15.53 4.84 23.33
N LEU A 29 16.24 3.91 22.67
CA LEU A 29 17.26 3.09 23.32
C LEU A 29 18.43 3.93 23.85
N GLU A 30 18.89 4.94 23.11
CA GLU A 30 19.91 5.89 23.57
C GLU A 30 19.38 6.70 24.76
N THR A 31 18.09 7.06 24.76
CA THR A 31 17.44 7.70 25.91
C THR A 31 17.35 6.78 27.13
N TRP A 32 17.29 5.46 26.92
CA TRP A 32 17.15 4.48 28.00
C TRP A 32 18.50 4.00 28.56
N ILE A 33 19.46 3.72 27.68
CA ILE A 33 20.72 3.01 27.97
C ILE A 33 21.96 3.86 27.65
N GLY A 34 21.82 5.07 27.11
CA GLY A 34 22.96 5.97 26.92
C GLY A 34 23.63 6.34 28.24
N GLU A 35 24.76 7.05 28.17
CA GLU A 35 25.55 7.43 29.37
C GLU A 35 24.72 8.14 30.46
N ASN A 36 23.69 8.89 30.06
CA ASN A 36 22.73 9.55 30.95
C ASN A 36 21.31 8.95 30.83
N GLY A 37 21.21 7.70 30.40
CA GLY A 37 19.95 7.04 30.10
C GLY A 37 19.14 6.74 31.36
N VAL A 38 17.80 6.76 31.23
CA VAL A 38 16.87 6.57 32.36
C VAL A 38 17.06 5.26 33.13
N LEU A 39 17.69 4.23 32.54
CA LEU A 39 17.99 2.95 33.21
C LEU A 39 19.27 2.99 34.08
N HIS A 40 20.11 4.02 33.92
CA HIS A 40 21.34 4.23 34.70
C HIS A 40 21.14 5.18 35.88
N VAL A 41 20.25 6.16 35.74
CA VAL A 41 19.97 7.14 36.78
C VAL A 41 19.35 6.45 37.99
N THR A 42 19.76 6.83 39.20
CA THR A 42 19.24 6.27 40.46
C THR A 42 17.83 6.74 40.81
N GLY A 43 17.22 7.57 39.94
CA GLY A 43 15.85 8.09 40.06
C GLY A 43 14.79 7.17 39.47
N SER A 44 13.55 7.65 39.37
CA SER A 44 12.44 6.88 38.82
C SER A 44 12.52 6.83 37.29
N LEU A 45 12.08 5.71 36.70
CA LEU A 45 12.08 5.51 35.24
C LEU A 45 11.25 6.57 34.50
N TYR A 46 10.26 7.13 35.20
CA TYR A 46 9.24 8.01 34.62
C TYR A 46 9.46 9.48 34.96
N ASP A 47 10.53 9.87 35.66
CA ASP A 47 10.76 11.28 36.03
C ASP A 47 10.96 12.21 34.83
N SER A 48 11.33 11.64 33.67
CA SER A 48 11.49 12.38 32.41
C SER A 48 10.32 12.19 31.44
N ASP A 49 9.35 11.33 31.76
CA ASP A 49 8.28 10.83 30.88
C ASP A 49 8.75 10.21 29.56
N ARG A 50 10.05 10.05 29.33
CA ARG A 50 10.62 9.51 28.07
C ARG A 50 10.60 7.97 27.99
N PHE A 51 10.48 7.28 29.13
CA PHE A 51 10.36 5.83 29.15
C PHE A 51 8.90 5.41 28.97
N THR A 52 8.59 4.76 27.85
CA THR A 52 7.22 4.35 27.51
C THR A 52 6.93 2.87 27.83
N GLY A 53 7.93 2.13 28.33
CA GLY A 53 7.80 0.70 28.66
C GLY A 53 7.10 0.48 30.00
N THR A 54 6.75 -0.78 30.31
CA THR A 54 6.25 -1.14 31.64
C THR A 54 7.39 -1.18 32.66
N PRO A 55 7.11 -1.12 33.98
CA PRO A 55 8.12 -1.33 35.01
C PRO A 55 8.81 -2.69 34.88
N PHE A 56 8.07 -3.73 34.48
CA PHE A 56 8.65 -5.04 34.19
C PHE A 56 9.60 -5.01 32.98
N ALA A 57 9.25 -4.28 31.91
CA ALA A 57 10.16 -4.08 30.78
C ALA A 57 11.43 -3.35 31.21
N GLY A 58 11.32 -2.30 32.03
CA GLY A 58 12.47 -1.60 32.61
C GLY A 58 13.38 -2.55 33.43
N LEU A 59 12.79 -3.41 34.26
CA LEU A 59 13.52 -4.42 35.03
C LEU A 59 14.26 -5.42 34.15
N VAL A 60 13.65 -5.87 33.05
CA VAL A 60 14.29 -6.79 32.07
C VAL A 60 15.41 -6.10 31.29
N LEU A 61 15.26 -4.81 30.98
CA LEU A 61 16.22 -4.04 30.19
C LEU A 61 17.41 -3.52 31.02
N LYS A 62 17.24 -3.29 32.33
CA LYS A 62 18.28 -2.73 33.21
C LYS A 62 19.59 -3.54 33.23
N PRO A 63 19.59 -4.89 33.29
CA PRO A 63 20.83 -5.67 33.20
C PRO A 63 21.49 -5.57 31.83
N LEU A 64 20.68 -5.46 30.76
CA LEU A 64 21.17 -5.35 29.38
C LEU A 64 21.82 -3.99 29.14
N ALA A 65 21.43 -2.96 29.90
CA ALA A 65 21.92 -1.60 29.76
C ALA A 65 23.46 -1.51 29.91
N ARG A 66 24.00 -2.08 31.00
CA ARG A 66 25.46 -2.07 31.27
C ARG A 66 26.30 -2.85 30.26
N THR A 67 25.74 -3.91 29.66
CA THR A 67 26.44 -4.71 28.63
C THR A 67 26.34 -4.10 27.23
N ALA A 68 25.34 -3.24 26.98
CA ALA A 68 25.08 -2.71 25.65
C ALA A 68 25.96 -1.50 25.30
N GLU A 69 26.48 -0.74 26.28
CA GLU A 69 27.24 0.50 26.07
C GLU A 69 28.41 0.36 25.05
N GLN A 70 29.07 -0.80 24.98
CA GLN A 70 30.26 -0.98 24.13
C GLN A 70 29.96 -1.46 22.69
N SER A 71 28.75 -1.95 22.40
CA SER A 71 28.38 -2.52 21.09
C SER A 71 26.97 -2.12 20.60
N LEU A 72 26.39 -1.12 21.28
CA LEU A 72 24.96 -0.81 21.39
C LEU A 72 24.21 -0.88 20.05
N GLY A 73 24.75 -0.24 19.03
CA GLY A 73 24.11 -0.15 17.72
C GLY A 73 24.01 -1.50 16.99
N VAL A 74 25.11 -2.25 16.93
CA VAL A 74 25.22 -3.44 16.08
C VAL A 74 24.51 -4.62 16.72
N ALA A 75 24.77 -4.89 18.00
CA ALA A 75 24.20 -6.03 18.71
C ALA A 75 22.68 -5.91 18.83
N TRP A 76 22.17 -4.73 19.19
CA TRP A 76 20.74 -4.49 19.29
C TRP A 76 20.05 -4.63 17.94
N THR A 77 20.56 -3.95 16.91
CA THR A 77 19.98 -4.03 15.56
C THR A 77 20.00 -5.46 15.03
N PHE A 78 21.10 -6.19 15.22
CA PHE A 78 21.20 -7.59 14.81
C PHE A 78 20.19 -8.48 15.57
N GLY A 79 20.09 -8.32 16.90
CA GLY A 79 19.12 -9.02 17.73
C GLY A 79 17.68 -8.74 17.30
N SER A 80 17.31 -7.49 17.06
CA SER A 80 15.99 -7.11 16.55
C SER A 80 15.70 -7.72 15.18
N LEU A 81 16.67 -7.76 14.26
CA LEU A 81 16.52 -8.41 12.97
C LEU A 81 16.34 -9.93 13.08
N LEU A 82 17.01 -10.58 14.05
CA LEU A 82 16.78 -12.00 14.35
C LEU A 82 15.38 -12.24 14.91
N LEU A 83 14.87 -11.36 15.78
CA LEU A 83 13.49 -11.43 16.27
C LEU A 83 12.48 -11.28 15.13
N VAL A 84 12.73 -10.37 14.18
CA VAL A 84 11.91 -10.23 12.96
C VAL A 84 11.95 -11.50 12.11
N ALA A 85 13.13 -12.10 11.92
CA ALA A 85 13.28 -13.35 11.18
C ALA A 85 12.51 -14.50 11.85
N ALA A 86 12.64 -14.65 13.18
CA ALA A 86 11.91 -15.64 13.97
C ALA A 86 10.39 -15.43 13.87
N LEU A 87 9.92 -14.20 14.00
CA LEU A 87 8.51 -13.85 13.86
C LEU A 87 7.96 -14.24 12.48
N GLY A 88 8.69 -13.89 11.41
CA GLY A 88 8.33 -14.25 10.03
C GLY A 88 8.29 -15.77 9.80
N LEU A 89 9.24 -16.51 10.37
CA LEU A 89 9.27 -17.98 10.32
C LEU A 89 8.07 -18.61 11.03
N VAL A 90 7.72 -18.13 12.22
CA VAL A 90 6.57 -18.65 12.98
C VAL A 90 5.26 -18.30 12.26
N ALA A 91 5.10 -17.05 11.80
CA ALA A 91 3.92 -16.63 11.05
C ALA A 91 3.73 -17.44 9.74
N ALA A 92 4.81 -17.71 9.02
CA ALA A 92 4.76 -18.52 7.80
C ALA A 92 4.34 -19.98 8.06
N ARG A 93 4.80 -20.57 9.18
CA ARG A 93 4.38 -21.92 9.61
C ARG A 93 2.94 -21.96 10.11
N ALA A 94 2.41 -20.83 10.58
CA ALA A 94 1.07 -20.68 11.12
C ALA A 94 -0.04 -20.46 10.05
N LEU A 95 0.31 -20.47 8.76
CA LEU A 95 -0.67 -20.29 7.67
C LEU A 95 -1.77 -21.37 7.70
N PRO A 96 -3.04 -21.01 7.47
CA PRO A 96 -4.15 -21.96 7.48
C PRO A 96 -4.04 -22.97 6.32
N GLY A 97 -4.13 -24.27 6.62
CA GLY A 97 -3.93 -25.35 5.65
C GLY A 97 -5.11 -25.61 4.69
N PRO A 98 -4.92 -26.43 3.62
CA PRO A 98 -3.65 -26.92 3.09
C PRO A 98 -2.95 -25.86 2.23
N VAL A 99 -1.65 -25.67 2.47
CA VAL A 99 -0.80 -24.78 1.67
C VAL A 99 -0.07 -25.58 0.59
N SER A 100 0.04 -25.04 -0.62
CA SER A 100 0.82 -25.69 -1.68
C SER A 100 2.31 -25.75 -1.29
N ARG A 101 3.06 -26.73 -1.82
CA ARG A 101 4.52 -26.82 -1.60
C ARG A 101 5.24 -25.52 -1.97
N ARG A 102 4.80 -24.85 -3.05
CA ARG A 102 5.31 -23.53 -3.45
C ARG A 102 5.02 -22.48 -2.38
N THR A 103 3.78 -22.40 -1.90
CA THR A 103 3.40 -21.46 -0.83
C THR A 103 4.22 -21.70 0.43
N ALA A 104 4.40 -22.94 0.86
CA ALA A 104 5.18 -23.28 2.05
C ALA A 104 6.66 -22.83 1.94
N LEU A 105 7.28 -23.02 0.77
CA LEU A 105 8.68 -22.62 0.52
C LEU A 105 8.84 -21.09 0.45
N LEU A 106 7.85 -20.37 -0.09
CA LEU A 106 7.93 -18.93 -0.30
C LEU A 106 7.40 -18.12 0.89
N ALA A 107 6.56 -18.70 1.75
CA ALA A 107 5.89 -17.98 2.84
C ALA A 107 6.87 -17.34 3.82
N ALA A 108 7.89 -18.07 4.27
CA ALA A 108 8.88 -17.57 5.22
C ALA A 108 9.66 -16.36 4.67
N PRO A 109 10.36 -16.44 3.52
CA PRO A 109 11.11 -15.30 3.03
C PRO A 109 10.20 -14.12 2.63
N VAL A 110 8.97 -14.37 2.17
CA VAL A 110 8.00 -13.29 1.92
C VAL A 110 7.57 -12.61 3.21
N ALA A 111 7.21 -13.37 4.26
CA ALA A 111 6.80 -12.82 5.55
C ALA A 111 7.92 -11.99 6.18
N ILE A 112 9.16 -12.49 6.18
CA ILE A 112 10.33 -11.78 6.70
C ILE A 112 10.57 -10.49 5.89
N SER A 113 10.49 -10.55 4.56
CA SER A 113 10.67 -9.37 3.71
C SER A 113 9.60 -8.31 3.96
N LEU A 114 8.32 -8.71 4.09
CA LEU A 114 7.22 -7.80 4.39
C LEU A 114 7.37 -7.18 5.77
N LEU A 115 7.79 -7.97 6.79
CA LEU A 115 8.08 -7.45 8.12
C LEU A 115 9.22 -6.42 8.06
N MET A 116 10.34 -6.72 7.41
CA MET A 116 11.48 -5.79 7.25
C MET A 116 11.13 -4.49 6.50
N LEU A 117 10.16 -4.53 5.59
CA LEU A 117 9.67 -3.36 4.86
C LEU A 117 8.60 -2.57 5.62
N SER A 118 7.99 -3.18 6.64
CA SER A 118 6.89 -2.59 7.39
C SER A 118 7.35 -1.41 8.25
N LEU A 119 6.51 -0.38 8.32
CA LEU A 119 6.69 0.80 9.15
C LEU A 119 6.88 0.44 10.63
N PRO A 120 6.12 -0.50 11.24
CA PRO A 120 6.35 -0.87 12.64
C PRO A 120 7.76 -1.42 12.90
N VAL A 121 8.30 -2.27 12.02
CA VAL A 121 9.68 -2.78 12.16
C VAL A 121 10.70 -1.68 11.92
N ARG A 122 10.53 -0.86 10.87
CA ARG A 122 11.45 0.26 10.61
C ARG A 122 11.48 1.23 11.79
N ASN A 123 10.33 1.56 12.37
CA ASN A 123 10.26 2.40 13.56
C ASN A 123 10.86 1.69 14.77
N ALA A 124 10.60 0.40 14.98
CA ALA A 124 11.21 -0.33 16.08
C ALA A 124 12.74 -0.37 15.99
N LEU A 125 13.31 -0.52 14.78
CA LEU A 125 14.75 -0.49 14.54
C LEU A 125 15.34 0.93 14.65
N HIS A 126 14.61 1.95 14.23
CA HIS A 126 15.07 3.34 14.33
C HIS A 126 14.98 3.88 15.75
N LEU A 127 13.98 3.47 16.53
CA LEU A 127 13.82 3.87 17.93
C LEU A 127 14.61 2.96 18.89
N GLY A 128 14.87 1.71 18.48
CA GLY A 128 15.45 0.69 19.36
C GLY A 128 14.43 0.06 20.32
N GLN A 129 13.17 -0.03 19.90
CA GLN A 129 12.05 -0.55 20.69
C GLN A 129 12.00 -2.09 20.74
N THR A 130 11.45 -2.63 21.82
CA THR A 130 11.32 -4.09 22.06
C THR A 130 9.98 -4.68 21.58
N SER A 131 9.14 -3.90 20.91
CA SER A 131 7.75 -4.25 20.54
C SER A 131 7.59 -5.48 19.64
N ILE A 132 8.65 -5.94 18.99
CA ILE A 132 8.65 -7.19 18.20
C ILE A 132 8.54 -8.41 19.14
N LEU A 133 9.11 -8.34 20.34
CA LEU A 133 9.20 -9.45 21.28
C LEU A 133 7.83 -9.89 21.84
N PRO A 134 6.95 -8.99 22.32
CA PRO A 134 5.60 -9.38 22.76
C PRO A 134 4.81 -10.12 21.66
N VAL A 135 4.89 -9.64 20.43
CA VAL A 135 4.22 -10.25 19.26
C VAL A 135 4.76 -11.66 19.01
N LEU A 136 6.09 -11.81 19.02
CA LEU A 136 6.74 -13.11 18.86
C LEU A 136 6.35 -14.09 19.98
N LEU A 137 6.35 -13.67 21.24
CA LEU A 137 5.99 -14.51 22.38
C LEU A 137 4.56 -15.04 22.27
N VAL A 138 3.61 -14.19 21.84
CA VAL A 138 2.23 -14.64 21.58
C VAL A 138 2.19 -15.67 20.45
N LEU A 139 2.89 -15.43 19.34
CA LEU A 139 2.91 -16.39 18.22
C LEU A 139 3.57 -17.71 18.61
N LEU A 140 4.67 -17.69 19.37
CA LEU A 140 5.28 -18.89 19.94
C LEU A 140 4.31 -19.61 20.87
N GLY A 141 3.60 -18.87 21.74
CA GLY A 141 2.58 -19.42 22.63
C GLY A 141 1.42 -20.05 21.88
N CYS A 142 0.97 -19.47 20.76
CA CYS A 142 -0.15 -19.98 19.99
C CYS A 142 0.21 -21.15 19.08
N PHE A 143 1.42 -21.18 18.50
CA PHE A 143 1.76 -22.08 17.39
C PHE A 143 2.94 -23.04 17.65
N VAL A 144 3.79 -22.78 18.66
CA VAL A 144 5.03 -23.55 18.88
C VAL A 144 5.05 -24.23 20.26
N ALA A 145 4.54 -23.56 21.28
CA ALA A 145 4.55 -24.06 22.65
C ALA A 145 3.79 -25.39 22.78
N ARG A 146 4.44 -26.37 23.44
CA ARG A 146 3.83 -27.67 23.72
C ARG A 146 2.97 -27.56 24.97
N GLY A 147 1.65 -27.66 24.79
CA GLY A 147 0.67 -27.66 25.87
C GLY A 147 0.22 -26.27 26.32
N GLU A 148 -0.91 -26.25 27.03
CA GLU A 148 -1.58 -25.00 27.41
C GLU A 148 -0.81 -24.15 28.43
N ARG A 149 -0.08 -24.77 29.36
CA ARG A 149 0.64 -24.01 30.41
C ARG A 149 1.79 -23.19 29.84
N ALA A 150 2.64 -23.80 29.02
CA ALA A 150 3.75 -23.11 28.37
C ALA A 150 3.25 -22.00 27.44
N SER A 151 2.15 -22.26 26.71
CA SER A 151 1.47 -21.27 25.88
C SER A 151 1.00 -20.05 26.70
N GLY A 152 0.33 -20.31 27.83
CA GLY A 152 -0.13 -19.25 28.73
C GLY A 152 1.02 -18.43 29.30
N VAL A 153 2.07 -19.06 29.83
CA VAL A 153 3.24 -18.35 30.38
C VAL A 153 3.87 -17.40 29.38
N LEU A 154 4.09 -17.83 28.12
CA LEU A 154 4.64 -16.95 27.08
C LEU A 154 3.74 -15.73 26.80
N ILE A 155 2.42 -15.93 26.73
CA ILE A 155 1.45 -14.85 26.52
C ILE A 155 1.37 -13.92 27.75
N GLY A 156 1.49 -14.47 28.95
CA GLY A 156 1.53 -13.69 30.20
C GLY A 156 2.78 -12.81 30.32
N ILE A 157 3.95 -13.35 29.96
CA ILE A 157 5.19 -12.56 29.87
C ILE A 157 5.06 -11.48 28.79
N ALA A 158 4.47 -11.81 27.63
CA ALA A 158 4.19 -10.83 26.58
C ALA A 158 3.27 -9.70 27.08
N ALA A 159 2.24 -10.05 27.87
CA ALA A 159 1.35 -9.07 28.50
C ALA A 159 2.08 -8.23 29.56
N ALA A 160 3.06 -8.77 30.27
CA ALA A 160 3.84 -7.99 31.24
C ALA A 160 4.75 -6.96 30.57
N LEU A 161 5.21 -7.25 29.34
CA LEU A 161 5.94 -6.29 28.50
C LEU A 161 4.99 -5.29 27.81
N GLN A 162 3.81 -5.74 27.40
CA GLN A 162 2.80 -4.93 26.70
C GLN A 162 1.38 -5.31 27.20
N PRO A 163 0.82 -4.58 28.18
CA PRO A 163 -0.40 -4.97 28.89
C PRO A 163 -1.62 -5.28 28.03
N THR A 164 -1.75 -4.62 26.87
CA THR A 164 -2.86 -4.82 25.93
C THR A 164 -2.90 -6.24 25.36
N VAL A 165 -1.78 -6.97 25.38
CA VAL A 165 -1.69 -8.38 24.98
C VAL A 165 -2.43 -9.30 25.96
N LEU A 166 -2.79 -8.85 27.17
CA LEU A 166 -3.61 -9.63 28.09
C LEU A 166 -4.98 -10.02 27.48
N LEU A 167 -5.45 -9.26 26.48
CA LEU A 167 -6.64 -9.58 25.70
C LEU A 167 -6.60 -11.00 25.07
N PHE A 168 -5.42 -11.54 24.79
CA PHE A 168 -5.26 -12.91 24.29
C PHE A 168 -5.69 -13.96 25.31
N ALA A 169 -5.64 -13.69 26.61
CA ALA A 169 -6.20 -14.57 27.63
C ALA A 169 -7.72 -14.74 27.46
N ALA A 170 -8.43 -13.66 27.09
CA ALA A 170 -9.87 -13.73 26.78
C ALA A 170 -10.13 -14.57 25.52
N LEU A 171 -9.34 -14.40 24.46
CA LEU A 171 -9.43 -15.26 23.27
C LEU A 171 -9.23 -16.74 23.63
N LEU A 172 -8.20 -17.06 24.41
CA LEU A 172 -7.90 -18.43 24.85
C LEU A 172 -9.03 -19.01 25.70
N TRP A 173 -9.58 -18.21 26.61
CA TRP A 173 -10.71 -18.62 27.44
C TRP A 173 -11.94 -18.96 26.60
N LEU A 174 -12.31 -18.07 25.67
CA LEU A 174 -13.48 -18.21 24.80
C LEU A 174 -13.34 -19.32 23.75
N THR A 175 -12.11 -19.72 23.43
CA THR A 175 -11.80 -20.84 22.51
C THR A 175 -11.58 -22.17 23.25
N GLY A 176 -11.85 -22.22 24.56
CA GLY A 176 -11.80 -23.44 25.38
C GLY A 176 -10.43 -23.76 25.98
N ARG A 177 -9.37 -23.00 25.68
CA ARG A 177 -8.01 -23.15 26.21
C ARG A 177 -7.87 -22.48 27.59
N ARG A 178 -8.73 -22.85 28.53
CA ARG A 178 -8.85 -22.20 29.84
C ARG A 178 -7.57 -22.30 30.68
N ARG A 179 -6.82 -23.41 30.60
CA ARG A 179 -5.57 -23.53 31.37
C ARG A 179 -4.52 -22.55 30.85
N ALA A 180 -4.47 -22.34 29.53
CA ALA A 180 -3.59 -21.33 28.92
C ALA A 180 -3.99 -19.91 29.34
N ALA A 181 -5.28 -19.60 29.37
CA ALA A 181 -5.78 -18.31 29.84
C ALA A 181 -5.41 -18.04 31.31
N VAL A 182 -5.64 -19.02 32.19
CA VAL A 182 -5.30 -18.91 33.62
C VAL A 182 -3.80 -18.77 33.81
N THR A 183 -2.99 -19.64 33.19
CA THR A 183 -1.53 -19.57 33.33
C THR A 183 -0.93 -18.30 32.75
N GLY A 184 -1.53 -17.74 31.69
CA GLY A 184 -1.15 -16.43 31.18
C GLY A 184 -1.51 -15.30 32.13
N GLY A 185 -2.72 -15.31 32.71
CA GLY A 185 -3.11 -14.36 33.75
C GLY A 185 -2.20 -14.42 34.98
N THR A 186 -1.87 -15.63 35.44
CA THR A 186 -0.96 -15.81 36.59
C THR A 186 0.47 -15.37 36.28
N ALA A 187 0.98 -15.65 35.08
CA ALA A 187 2.33 -15.21 34.69
C ALA A 187 2.40 -13.69 34.56
N PHE A 188 1.39 -13.05 33.96
CA PHE A 188 1.27 -11.59 33.92
C PHE A 188 1.25 -10.98 35.34
N ALA A 189 0.41 -11.52 36.22
CA ALA A 189 0.32 -11.07 37.61
C ALA A 189 1.66 -11.26 38.35
N ALA A 190 2.33 -12.40 38.18
CA ALA A 190 3.61 -12.68 38.82
C ALA A 190 4.73 -11.73 38.33
N CYS A 191 4.84 -11.49 37.03
CA CYS A 191 5.80 -10.53 36.47
C CYS A 191 5.52 -9.10 36.94
N THR A 192 4.24 -8.72 37.02
CA THR A 192 3.82 -7.39 37.48
C THR A 192 4.08 -7.23 38.98
N ALA A 193 3.76 -8.23 39.80
CA ALA A 193 4.05 -8.25 41.23
C ALA A 193 5.56 -8.20 41.52
N LEU A 194 6.37 -8.90 40.72
CA LEU A 194 7.82 -8.81 40.80
C LEU A 194 8.30 -7.37 40.52
N ALA A 195 7.75 -6.72 39.49
CA ALA A 195 8.08 -5.32 39.19
C ALA A 195 7.67 -4.37 40.33
N TRP A 196 6.49 -4.57 40.94
CA TRP A 196 6.06 -3.83 42.14
C TRP A 196 6.96 -4.07 43.35
N ALA A 197 7.45 -5.29 43.55
CA ALA A 197 8.33 -5.63 44.66
C ALA A 197 9.73 -5.00 44.52
N VAL A 198 10.25 -4.92 43.29
CA VAL A 198 11.58 -4.37 43.01
C VAL A 198 11.56 -2.86 42.77
N MET A 199 10.50 -2.33 42.16
CA MET A 199 10.34 -0.94 41.73
C MET A 199 8.94 -0.39 42.09
N PRO A 200 8.62 -0.26 43.40
CA PRO A 200 7.26 0.09 43.86
C PRO A 200 6.82 1.47 43.42
N HIS A 201 7.71 2.47 43.49
CA HIS A 201 7.40 3.85 43.08
C HIS A 201 7.11 3.93 41.57
N ASP A 202 7.99 3.36 40.73
CA ASP A 202 7.80 3.29 39.28
C ASP A 202 6.52 2.54 38.90
N SER A 203 6.19 1.50 39.64
CA SER A 203 4.98 0.73 39.40
C SER A 203 3.72 1.52 39.75
N TRP A 204 3.74 2.30 40.84
CA TRP A 204 2.67 3.24 41.16
C TRP A 204 2.53 4.32 40.07
N SER A 205 3.63 4.93 39.65
CA SER A 205 3.63 5.95 38.61
C SER A 205 3.07 5.43 37.28
N TYR A 206 3.45 4.22 36.85
CA TYR A 206 2.96 3.65 35.59
C TYR A 206 1.47 3.27 35.64
N TRP A 207 1.06 2.51 36.68
CA TRP A 207 -0.28 1.93 36.73
C TRP A 207 -1.35 2.90 37.22
N VAL A 208 -0.98 3.81 38.13
CA VAL A 208 -1.93 4.71 38.80
C VAL A 208 -1.83 6.13 38.24
N HIS A 209 -0.64 6.73 38.23
CA HIS A 209 -0.48 8.12 37.78
C HIS A 209 -0.70 8.25 36.26
N HIS A 210 -0.02 7.40 35.49
CA HIS A 210 -0.13 7.35 34.03
C HIS A 210 -1.18 6.35 33.53
N VAL A 211 -2.06 5.80 34.38
CA VAL A 211 -3.15 4.87 34.01
C VAL A 211 -2.75 3.87 32.90
N ALA A 212 -1.73 3.06 33.19
CA ALA A 212 -1.10 2.11 32.25
C ALA A 212 -0.34 2.76 31.07
N GLY A 213 0.39 3.84 31.37
CA GLY A 213 1.30 4.51 30.44
C GLY A 213 0.66 5.53 29.49
N ALA A 214 -0.59 5.91 29.71
CA ALA A 214 -1.19 7.09 29.10
C ALA A 214 -0.45 8.36 29.56
N GLY A 215 -0.03 9.19 28.61
CA GLY A 215 0.73 10.42 28.87
C GLY A 215 2.26 10.25 28.85
N LEU A 216 2.78 9.02 28.79
CA LEU A 216 4.21 8.76 28.62
C LEU A 216 4.63 8.85 27.16
N GLY A 217 5.82 9.41 26.90
CA GLY A 217 6.39 9.57 25.57
C GLY A 217 5.87 10.81 24.84
N ASP A 218 5.53 10.64 23.56
CA ASP A 218 4.94 11.72 22.76
C ASP A 218 3.52 12.06 23.23
N SER A 219 3.01 13.21 22.79
CA SER A 219 1.62 13.60 23.03
C SER A 219 0.64 12.54 22.51
N ALA A 220 -0.47 12.33 23.22
CA ALA A 220 -1.44 11.29 22.87
C ALA A 220 -2.13 11.53 21.51
N ASP A 221 -2.17 12.77 21.01
CA ASP A 221 -2.67 13.14 19.69
C ASP A 221 -1.63 13.01 18.57
N SER A 222 -0.36 12.73 18.90
CA SER A 222 0.74 12.53 17.94
C SER A 222 0.37 11.52 16.85
N LEU A 223 0.84 11.76 15.62
CA LEU A 223 0.68 10.85 14.48
C LEU A 223 1.34 9.48 14.72
N ALA A 224 2.27 9.40 15.68
CA ALA A 224 2.86 8.15 16.13
C ALA A 224 1.85 7.27 16.89
N ASN A 225 0.85 7.86 17.55
CA ASN A 225 -0.21 7.13 18.26
C ASN A 225 -1.37 6.79 17.31
N GLN A 226 -1.59 5.50 17.06
CA GLN A 226 -2.62 4.96 16.17
C GLN A 226 -3.71 4.21 16.96
N SER A 227 -4.04 4.67 18.17
CA SER A 227 -5.18 4.18 18.97
C SER A 227 -6.47 4.96 18.70
N LEU A 228 -7.62 4.41 19.13
CA LEU A 228 -8.91 5.14 19.12
C LEU A 228 -8.84 6.43 19.93
N HIS A 229 -8.21 6.38 21.11
CA HIS A 229 -8.02 7.55 21.97
C HIS A 229 -7.24 8.66 21.24
N GLY A 230 -6.08 8.34 20.65
CA GLY A 230 -5.31 9.32 19.88
C GLY A 230 -6.06 9.86 18.66
N ALA A 231 -6.90 9.05 18.01
CA ALA A 231 -7.75 9.51 16.91
C ALA A 231 -8.82 10.51 17.38
N LEU A 232 -9.48 10.26 18.51
CA LEU A 232 -10.48 11.17 19.07
C LEU A 232 -9.86 12.52 19.45
N LEU A 233 -8.66 12.52 20.05
CA LEU A 233 -7.92 13.74 20.34
C LEU A 233 -7.58 14.53 19.07
N ARG A 234 -7.13 13.85 17.99
CA ARG A 234 -6.91 14.48 16.68
C ARG A 234 -8.18 15.03 16.03
N PHE A 235 -9.36 14.54 16.43
CA PHE A 235 -10.65 15.11 16.04
C PHE A 235 -11.06 16.33 16.86
N GLY A 236 -10.22 16.77 17.81
CA GLY A 236 -10.48 17.90 18.68
C GLY A 236 -11.39 17.57 19.87
N LEU A 237 -11.66 16.29 20.14
CA LEU A 237 -12.40 15.88 21.33
C LEU A 237 -11.44 15.80 22.52
N ALA A 238 -11.82 16.38 23.64
CA ALA A 238 -11.06 16.31 24.90
C ALA A 238 -12.01 16.33 26.11
N GLY A 239 -11.50 15.91 27.27
CA GLY A 239 -12.24 15.92 28.53
C GLY A 239 -13.22 14.75 28.68
N PRO A 240 -14.27 14.88 29.53
CA PRO A 240 -15.14 13.75 29.89
C PRO A 240 -15.88 13.10 28.70
N LEU A 241 -16.21 13.89 27.67
CA LEU A 241 -16.86 13.40 26.46
C LEU A 241 -15.93 12.46 25.67
N GLU A 242 -14.66 12.84 25.54
CA GLU A 242 -13.65 12.04 24.86
C GLU A 242 -13.48 10.69 25.58
N VAL A 243 -13.28 10.72 26.90
CA VAL A 243 -13.13 9.50 27.72
C VAL A 243 -14.37 8.60 27.60
N GLY A 244 -15.57 9.17 27.72
CA GLY A 244 -16.82 8.41 27.61
C GLY A 244 -16.99 7.76 26.22
N LEU A 245 -16.68 8.50 25.16
CA LEU A 245 -16.75 8.00 23.79
C LEU A 245 -15.66 6.95 23.51
N PHE A 246 -14.44 7.17 23.99
CA PHE A 246 -13.35 6.20 23.90
C PHE A 246 -13.74 4.88 24.56
N LEU A 247 -14.24 4.90 25.80
CA LEU A 247 -14.66 3.70 26.52
C LEU A 247 -15.80 2.96 25.79
N LEU A 248 -16.78 3.70 25.27
CA LEU A 248 -17.88 3.12 24.49
C LEU A 248 -17.38 2.44 23.21
N LEU A 249 -16.55 3.14 22.43
CA LEU A 249 -15.99 2.61 21.18
C LEU A 249 -15.03 1.45 21.45
N ALA A 250 -14.20 1.54 22.49
CA ALA A 250 -13.30 0.47 22.92
C ALA A 250 -14.09 -0.78 23.31
N ALA A 251 -15.17 -0.64 24.10
CA ALA A 251 -16.04 -1.75 24.46
C ALA A 251 -16.70 -2.39 23.22
N ALA A 252 -17.20 -1.58 22.29
CA ALA A 252 -17.80 -2.06 21.05
C ALA A 252 -16.78 -2.82 20.16
N VAL A 253 -15.58 -2.27 19.98
CA VAL A 253 -14.50 -2.89 19.21
C VAL A 253 -14.01 -4.17 19.88
N CYS A 254 -13.86 -4.20 21.20
CA CYS A 254 -13.55 -5.40 21.96
C CYS A 254 -14.61 -6.48 21.76
N TYR A 255 -15.89 -6.15 21.93
CA TYR A 255 -16.98 -7.10 21.79
C TYR A 255 -17.07 -7.69 20.37
N VAL A 256 -17.14 -6.84 19.35
CA VAL A 256 -17.24 -7.26 17.95
C VAL A 256 -15.99 -8.01 17.52
N GLY A 257 -14.82 -7.44 17.81
CA GLY A 257 -13.53 -7.99 17.40
C GLY A 257 -13.22 -9.34 18.03
N LEU A 258 -13.43 -9.51 19.34
CA LEU A 258 -13.25 -10.80 20.00
C LEU A 258 -14.25 -11.84 19.51
N ARG A 259 -15.53 -11.48 19.32
CA ARG A 259 -16.53 -12.41 18.78
C ARG A 259 -16.12 -12.91 17.39
N ARG A 260 -15.58 -12.03 16.54
CA ARG A 260 -15.06 -12.40 15.22
C ARG A 260 -13.79 -13.24 15.33
N ALA A 261 -12.85 -12.89 16.20
CA ALA A 261 -11.63 -13.66 16.43
C ALA A 261 -11.93 -15.10 16.90
N VAL A 262 -12.84 -15.26 17.87
CA VAL A 262 -13.31 -16.58 18.34
C VAL A 262 -13.95 -17.38 17.20
N ARG A 263 -14.78 -16.74 16.37
CA ARG A 263 -15.36 -17.39 15.19
C ARG A 263 -14.28 -17.91 14.23
N TYR A 264 -13.26 -17.11 13.93
CA TYR A 264 -12.16 -17.54 13.05
C TYR A 264 -11.28 -18.62 13.68
N ALA A 265 -11.06 -18.58 14.99
CA ALA A 265 -10.34 -19.63 15.71
C ALA A 265 -11.09 -20.96 15.62
N ASN A 266 -12.40 -20.96 15.87
CA ASN A 266 -13.25 -22.15 15.79
C ASN A 266 -13.39 -22.68 14.34
N ASP A 267 -13.30 -21.79 13.35
CA ASP A 267 -13.23 -22.15 11.93
C ASP A 267 -11.83 -22.67 11.52
N GLY A 268 -10.87 -22.79 12.45
CA GLY A 268 -9.53 -23.31 12.18
C GLY A 268 -8.59 -22.31 11.50
N GLN A 269 -8.91 -21.01 11.56
CA GLN A 269 -8.07 -19.91 11.07
C GLN A 269 -7.38 -19.18 12.25
N LEU A 270 -6.62 -19.92 13.06
CA LEU A 270 -6.04 -19.38 14.30
C LEU A 270 -5.13 -18.17 14.08
N LEU A 271 -4.34 -18.12 13.00
CA LEU A 271 -3.49 -16.96 12.69
C LEU A 271 -4.31 -15.70 12.38
N LEU A 272 -5.46 -15.85 11.71
CA LEU A 272 -6.38 -14.74 11.49
C LEU A 272 -7.01 -14.29 12.81
N ALA A 273 -7.40 -15.23 13.67
CA ALA A 273 -7.92 -14.91 15.00
C ALA A 273 -6.90 -14.12 15.83
N VAL A 274 -5.64 -14.56 15.85
CA VAL A 274 -4.53 -13.87 16.53
C VAL A 274 -4.32 -12.46 15.96
N ALA A 275 -4.32 -12.31 14.64
CA ALA A 275 -4.19 -11.02 14.00
C ALA A 275 -5.34 -10.06 14.34
N VAL A 276 -6.59 -10.55 14.31
CA VAL A 276 -7.79 -9.79 14.67
C VAL A 276 -7.74 -9.37 16.14
N THR A 277 -7.40 -10.27 17.06
CA THR A 277 -7.24 -9.94 18.49
C THR A 277 -6.15 -8.91 18.72
N GLY A 278 -5.01 -9.02 18.03
CA GLY A 278 -3.95 -8.01 18.07
C GLY A 278 -4.39 -6.65 17.54
N CYS A 279 -5.18 -6.61 16.45
CA CYS A 279 -5.77 -5.37 15.93
C CYS A 279 -6.75 -4.72 16.92
N VAL A 280 -7.52 -5.53 17.66
CA VAL A 280 -8.36 -5.03 18.76
C VAL A 280 -7.48 -4.44 19.87
N ALA A 281 -6.45 -5.17 20.30
CA ALA A 281 -5.56 -4.78 21.40
C ALA A 281 -4.89 -3.42 21.15
N VAL A 282 -4.46 -3.13 19.91
CA VAL A 282 -3.87 -1.82 19.57
C VAL A 282 -4.94 -0.73 19.36
N ALA A 283 -6.13 -1.07 18.85
CA ALA A 283 -7.17 -0.07 18.65
C ALA A 283 -7.72 0.49 19.99
N VAL A 284 -7.84 -0.38 20.99
CA VAL A 284 -8.47 -0.05 22.29
C VAL A 284 -7.47 0.35 23.38
N SER A 285 -6.16 0.37 23.07
CA SER A 285 -5.18 0.86 24.04
C SER A 285 -5.26 2.38 24.20
N PRO A 286 -4.88 2.94 25.36
CA PRO A 286 -4.76 4.39 25.50
C PRO A 286 -3.76 4.97 24.49
N THR A 287 -2.58 4.34 24.38
CA THR A 287 -1.55 4.66 23.40
C THR A 287 -1.16 3.41 22.62
N ALA A 288 -1.15 3.51 21.29
CA ALA A 288 -0.69 2.46 20.36
C ALA A 288 0.31 3.06 19.38
N TRP A 289 1.58 3.05 19.77
CA TRP A 289 2.65 3.59 18.94
C TRP A 289 2.82 2.78 17.66
N GLN A 290 3.22 3.45 16.56
CA GLN A 290 3.41 2.82 15.24
C GLN A 290 4.23 1.52 15.28
N HIS A 291 5.25 1.43 16.16
CA HIS A 291 6.08 0.23 16.33
C HIS A 291 5.35 -0.98 16.96
N GLN A 292 4.14 -0.81 17.49
CA GLN A 292 3.31 -1.86 18.11
C GLN A 292 2.26 -2.47 17.15
N LEU A 293 2.07 -1.90 15.95
CA LEU A 293 1.01 -2.31 15.01
C LEU A 293 1.36 -3.50 14.10
N LEU A 294 2.33 -4.34 14.47
CA LEU A 294 2.71 -5.55 13.71
C LEU A 294 1.54 -6.51 13.47
N TRP A 295 0.53 -6.50 14.34
CA TRP A 295 -0.69 -7.30 14.23
C TRP A 295 -1.46 -7.03 12.93
N VAL A 296 -1.43 -5.79 12.43
CA VAL A 296 -2.11 -5.40 11.18
C VAL A 296 -1.51 -6.17 10.00
N LEU A 297 -0.18 -6.36 9.97
CA LEU A 297 0.46 -7.14 8.93
C LEU A 297 0.06 -8.61 8.98
N LEU A 298 -0.09 -9.19 10.18
CA LEU A 298 -0.55 -10.58 10.31
C LEU A 298 -1.96 -10.78 9.75
N ALA A 299 -2.79 -9.72 9.71
CA ALA A 299 -4.13 -9.78 9.13
C ALA A 299 -4.12 -9.99 7.61
N VAL A 300 -2.96 -9.92 6.93
CA VAL A 300 -2.79 -10.23 5.49
C VAL A 300 -3.30 -11.63 5.13
N VAL A 301 -3.34 -12.56 6.08
CA VAL A 301 -3.80 -13.94 5.85
C VAL A 301 -5.31 -14.05 5.66
N GLY A 302 -6.06 -13.01 6.02
CA GLY A 302 -7.51 -12.95 5.87
C GLY A 302 -7.92 -12.96 4.39
N ARG A 303 -8.79 -13.90 4.02
CA ARG A 303 -9.33 -14.01 2.65
C ARG A 303 -10.64 -13.26 2.54
N ALA A 304 -10.69 -12.20 1.74
CA ALA A 304 -11.90 -11.46 1.46
C ALA A 304 -12.34 -11.64 -0.02
N GLY A 305 -13.65 -11.60 -0.24
CA GLY A 305 -14.26 -11.62 -1.58
C GLY A 305 -14.37 -13.01 -2.22
N GLU A 306 -15.41 -13.20 -3.03
CA GLU A 306 -15.72 -14.48 -3.67
C GLU A 306 -14.88 -14.72 -4.94
N ARG A 307 -14.55 -13.65 -5.67
CA ARG A 307 -13.79 -13.71 -6.93
C ARG A 307 -12.29 -13.86 -6.67
N ALA A 308 -11.60 -14.52 -7.58
CA ALA A 308 -10.14 -14.66 -7.52
C ALA A 308 -9.42 -13.30 -7.56
N SER A 309 -9.97 -12.32 -8.29
CA SER A 309 -9.45 -10.95 -8.37
C SER A 309 -9.56 -10.18 -7.04
N ASP A 310 -10.55 -10.52 -6.22
CA ASP A 310 -10.83 -9.79 -4.97
C ASP A 310 -9.94 -10.28 -3.81
N ARG A 311 -9.31 -11.46 -3.98
CA ARG A 311 -8.44 -12.08 -2.95
C ARG A 311 -7.22 -11.24 -2.59
N LEU A 312 -6.75 -10.42 -3.51
CA LEU A 312 -5.60 -9.55 -3.29
C LEU A 312 -5.97 -8.20 -2.69
N VAL A 313 -7.27 -7.85 -2.62
CA VAL A 313 -7.73 -6.54 -2.16
C VAL A 313 -7.27 -6.28 -0.73
N TRP A 314 -7.63 -7.19 0.18
CA TRP A 314 -7.29 -7.05 1.58
C TRP A 314 -5.77 -7.13 1.84
N PRO A 315 -5.04 -8.16 1.33
CA PRO A 315 -3.59 -8.20 1.44
C PRO A 315 -2.88 -6.95 0.92
N ALA A 316 -3.29 -6.42 -0.23
CA ALA A 316 -2.68 -5.24 -0.81
C ALA A 316 -2.94 -3.99 0.04
N ILE A 317 -4.14 -3.80 0.58
CA ILE A 317 -4.43 -2.70 1.51
C ILE A 317 -3.51 -2.79 2.73
N VAL A 318 -3.47 -3.96 3.39
CA VAL A 318 -2.62 -4.18 4.57
C VAL A 318 -1.15 -3.90 4.26
N VAL A 319 -0.63 -4.45 3.15
CA VAL A 319 0.77 -4.25 2.75
C VAL A 319 1.05 -2.78 2.45
N LEU A 320 0.18 -2.08 1.70
CA LEU A 320 0.38 -0.67 1.38
C LEU A 320 0.33 0.20 2.64
N VAL A 321 -0.67 0.00 3.49
CA VAL A 321 -0.87 0.76 4.74
C VAL A 321 0.28 0.53 5.72
N ILE A 322 0.78 -0.70 5.83
CA ILE A 322 1.88 -1.00 6.75
C ILE A 322 3.24 -0.57 6.21
N THR A 323 3.44 -0.44 4.89
CA THR A 323 4.76 -0.13 4.30
C THR A 323 4.94 1.32 3.90
N LEU A 324 3.86 2.03 3.57
CA LEU A 324 3.90 3.40 3.07
C LEU A 324 3.28 4.37 4.08
N PRO A 325 3.87 5.57 4.27
CA PRO A 325 3.27 6.62 5.09
C PRO A 325 1.94 7.10 4.48
N GLY A 326 1.02 7.56 5.35
CA GLY A 326 -0.31 8.04 4.93
C GLY A 326 -0.26 9.13 3.85
N LYS A 327 0.74 10.02 3.89
CA LYS A 327 0.97 11.06 2.86
C LYS A 327 1.16 10.52 1.45
N ILE A 328 1.69 9.30 1.30
CA ILE A 328 1.82 8.62 0.00
C ILE A 328 0.47 8.01 -0.41
N LEU A 329 -0.28 7.46 0.54
CA LEU A 329 -1.53 6.73 0.30
C LEU A 329 -2.74 7.62 0.03
N LEU A 330 -2.77 8.85 0.56
CA LEU A 330 -3.90 9.77 0.44
C LEU A 330 -3.42 11.20 0.14
N PRO A 331 -4.24 12.02 -0.56
CA PRO A 331 -3.87 13.39 -0.94
C PRO A 331 -3.65 14.29 0.27
N ASN A 332 -2.78 15.30 0.11
CA ASN A 332 -2.51 16.30 1.14
C ASN A 332 -3.53 17.43 1.10
N ILE A 333 -4.80 17.12 1.38
CA ILE A 333 -5.90 18.10 1.46
C ILE A 333 -6.61 17.98 2.82
N PRO A 334 -7.09 19.08 3.42
CA PRO A 334 -7.65 19.07 4.78
C PRO A 334 -8.74 18.01 5.00
N VAL A 335 -9.63 17.83 4.03
CA VAL A 335 -10.71 16.83 4.07
C VAL A 335 -10.19 15.39 4.20
N ALA A 336 -8.98 15.11 3.72
CA ALA A 336 -8.37 13.78 3.79
C ALA A 336 -7.58 13.53 5.08
N PHE A 337 -7.23 14.56 5.87
CA PHE A 337 -6.39 14.41 7.07
C PHE A 337 -6.95 13.39 8.08
N PRO A 338 -8.25 13.42 8.44
CA PRO A 338 -8.88 12.39 9.26
C PRO A 338 -8.55 10.95 8.88
N VAL A 339 -8.58 10.64 7.58
CA VAL A 339 -8.40 9.28 7.07
C VAL A 339 -6.91 8.98 6.90
N ARG A 340 -6.16 9.96 6.39
CA ARG A 340 -4.73 9.87 6.10
C ARG A 340 -3.91 9.62 7.36
N ASP A 341 -4.21 10.37 8.40
CA ASP A 341 -3.42 10.41 9.63
C ASP A 341 -3.77 9.23 10.56
N ASN A 342 -4.89 8.57 10.31
CA ASN A 342 -5.37 7.38 11.03
C ASN A 342 -5.38 6.10 10.18
N VAL A 343 -4.67 6.08 9.04
CA VAL A 343 -4.79 4.98 8.06
C VAL A 343 -4.43 3.59 8.65
N LEU A 344 -3.46 3.54 9.57
CA LEU A 344 -3.06 2.31 10.26
C LEU A 344 -4.14 1.85 11.25
N LEU A 345 -4.68 2.77 12.05
CA LEU A 345 -5.82 2.50 12.92
C LEU A 345 -7.03 2.01 12.11
N LEU A 346 -7.34 2.66 10.99
CA LEU A 346 -8.46 2.26 10.12
C LEU A 346 -8.26 0.87 9.52
N ALA A 347 -7.03 0.48 9.20
CA ALA A 347 -6.74 -0.90 8.79
C ALA A 347 -6.90 -1.89 9.95
N ALA A 348 -6.49 -1.53 11.17
CA ALA A 348 -6.70 -2.35 12.36
C ALA A 348 -8.20 -2.53 12.67
N LEU A 349 -8.98 -1.44 12.68
CA LEU A 349 -10.44 -1.47 12.84
C LEU A 349 -11.13 -2.20 11.69
N GLY A 350 -10.63 -2.05 10.47
CA GLY A 350 -11.06 -2.81 9.30
C GLY A 350 -10.90 -4.30 9.54
N ALA A 351 -9.74 -4.75 9.99
CA ALA A 351 -9.49 -6.16 10.31
C ALA A 351 -10.40 -6.63 11.46
N ALA A 352 -10.44 -5.85 12.54
CA ALA A 352 -11.14 -6.15 13.79
C ALA A 352 -12.67 -6.23 13.62
N CYS A 353 -13.27 -5.30 12.88
CA CYS A 353 -14.73 -5.11 12.88
C CYS A 353 -15.40 -5.26 11.50
N ALA A 354 -14.75 -4.88 10.39
CA ALA A 354 -15.46 -4.64 9.12
C ALA A 354 -15.14 -5.63 7.98
N ALA A 355 -13.90 -6.10 7.86
CA ALA A 355 -13.43 -6.84 6.69
C ALA A 355 -14.18 -8.17 6.53
N PRO A 356 -14.85 -8.45 5.40
CA PRO A 356 -15.67 -9.65 5.24
C PRO A 356 -14.80 -10.89 4.96
N PHE A 357 -14.05 -11.35 5.97
CA PHE A 357 -13.24 -12.55 5.83
C PHE A 357 -14.12 -13.80 5.69
N LEU A 358 -13.82 -14.59 4.67
CA LEU A 358 -14.56 -15.80 4.37
C LEU A 358 -14.27 -16.88 5.42
N PRO A 359 -15.29 -17.60 5.90
CA PRO A 359 -15.07 -18.83 6.66
C PRO A 359 -14.55 -19.94 5.73
N ARG A 360 -13.86 -20.93 6.28
CA ARG A 360 -13.38 -22.12 5.55
C ARG A 360 -14.51 -22.98 5.02
N THR A 361 -15.67 -22.90 5.65
CA THR A 361 -16.92 -23.54 5.21
C THR A 361 -17.53 -22.91 3.95
N SER A 362 -17.09 -21.71 3.56
CA SER A 362 -17.57 -21.08 2.33
C SER A 362 -17.18 -21.91 1.09
N PRO A 363 -18.09 -22.13 0.12
CA PRO A 363 -17.75 -22.82 -1.12
C PRO A 363 -16.63 -22.11 -1.90
N TYR A 364 -16.54 -20.79 -1.73
CA TYR A 364 -15.52 -19.97 -2.37
C TYR A 364 -14.17 -20.01 -1.65
N TRP A 365 -14.04 -20.59 -0.45
CA TRP A 365 -12.77 -20.56 0.30
C TRP A 365 -11.60 -21.15 -0.49
N GLN A 366 -11.81 -22.34 -1.08
CA GLN A 366 -10.81 -23.05 -1.88
C GLN A 366 -10.92 -22.75 -3.38
N ARG A 367 -12.15 -22.59 -3.89
CA ARG A 367 -12.45 -22.41 -5.31
C ARG A 367 -13.11 -21.04 -5.52
N PRO A 368 -12.32 -19.95 -5.52
CA PRO A 368 -12.87 -18.64 -5.85
C PRO A 368 -13.42 -18.63 -7.28
N ILE A 369 -14.37 -17.73 -7.55
CA ILE A 369 -14.87 -17.53 -8.92
C ILE A 369 -13.67 -17.15 -9.80
N PRO A 370 -13.33 -17.94 -10.83
CA PRO A 370 -12.17 -17.68 -11.68
C PRO A 370 -12.24 -16.31 -12.33
N THR A 371 -11.07 -15.72 -12.56
CA THR A 371 -10.97 -14.49 -13.34
C THR A 371 -10.97 -14.82 -14.82
N ASP A 372 -11.88 -14.21 -15.57
CA ASP A 372 -11.93 -14.38 -17.02
C ASP A 372 -10.70 -13.73 -17.67
N HIS A 373 -9.91 -14.53 -18.38
CA HIS A 373 -8.74 -14.10 -19.11
C HIS A 373 -8.99 -14.18 -20.62
N ALA A 374 -8.49 -13.20 -21.36
CA ALA A 374 -8.38 -13.27 -22.80
C ALA A 374 -7.47 -14.41 -23.24
N VAL A 375 -7.82 -15.07 -24.35
CA VAL A 375 -6.91 -15.96 -25.07
C VAL A 375 -5.79 -15.12 -25.70
N PRO A 376 -4.51 -15.45 -25.50
CA PRO A 376 -3.41 -14.77 -26.18
C PRO A 376 -3.57 -14.89 -27.70
N VAL A 377 -3.68 -13.76 -28.39
CA VAL A 377 -3.69 -13.71 -29.86
C VAL A 377 -2.23 -13.64 -30.33
N PRO A 378 -1.81 -14.42 -31.35
CA PRO A 378 -0.45 -14.32 -31.88
C PRO A 378 -0.13 -12.89 -32.30
N ALA A 379 1.12 -12.47 -32.08
CA ALA A 379 1.57 -11.16 -32.50
C ALA A 379 1.34 -10.99 -34.01
N ARG A 380 0.92 -9.78 -34.41
CA ARG A 380 0.80 -9.43 -35.83
C ARG A 380 2.16 -9.53 -36.55
N TRP A 381 3.24 -9.40 -35.79
CA TRP A 381 4.62 -9.53 -36.25
C TRP A 381 5.29 -10.68 -35.52
N SER A 382 5.67 -11.73 -36.26
CA SER A 382 6.26 -12.96 -35.72
C SER A 382 7.57 -12.76 -34.95
N ARG A 383 8.26 -11.63 -35.15
CA ARG A 383 9.53 -11.28 -34.51
C ARG A 383 9.40 -10.57 -33.16
N VAL A 384 8.20 -10.13 -32.76
CA VAL A 384 8.01 -9.46 -31.46
C VAL A 384 7.62 -10.52 -30.42
N PRO A 385 8.50 -10.84 -29.45
CA PRO A 385 8.16 -11.81 -28.42
C PRO A 385 7.08 -11.21 -27.51
N LEU A 386 5.87 -11.76 -27.56
CA LEU A 386 4.87 -11.48 -26.53
C LEU A 386 5.30 -12.16 -25.25
N LEU A 387 5.29 -11.42 -24.15
CA LEU A 387 5.64 -11.96 -22.85
C LEU A 387 4.43 -12.72 -22.28
N PRO A 388 4.45 -14.07 -22.25
CA PRO A 388 3.24 -14.87 -22.01
C PRO A 388 2.72 -14.80 -20.57
N PHE A 389 3.43 -14.12 -19.67
CA PHE A 389 3.11 -14.02 -18.25
C PHE A 389 2.01 -13.00 -17.95
N TRP A 390 1.74 -12.02 -18.82
CA TRP A 390 0.70 -11.00 -18.61
C TRP A 390 -0.59 -11.34 -19.37
N ARG A 391 -1.45 -12.12 -18.73
CA ARG A 391 -2.77 -12.46 -19.25
C ARG A 391 -3.75 -11.30 -19.05
N ARG A 392 -4.33 -10.79 -20.13
CA ARG A 392 -5.34 -9.73 -20.06
C ARG A 392 -6.61 -10.24 -19.38
N VAL A 393 -6.95 -9.62 -18.26
CA VAL A 393 -8.18 -9.91 -17.51
C VAL A 393 -9.33 -9.10 -18.09
N LEU A 394 -10.48 -9.75 -18.29
CA LEU A 394 -11.68 -9.15 -18.87
C LEU A 394 -12.61 -8.54 -17.83
N SER A 395 -12.53 -9.02 -16.58
CA SER A 395 -13.36 -8.54 -15.49
C SER A 395 -12.95 -7.14 -15.03
N ARG A 396 -13.94 -6.39 -14.50
CA ARG A 396 -13.70 -5.11 -13.84
C ARG A 396 -12.69 -5.28 -12.69
N PRO A 397 -11.63 -4.45 -12.64
CA PRO A 397 -10.73 -4.47 -11.50
C PRO A 397 -11.45 -3.90 -10.27
N ASN A 398 -10.94 -4.22 -9.08
CA ASN A 398 -11.49 -3.66 -7.85
C ASN A 398 -11.16 -2.16 -7.77
N LEU A 399 -12.17 -1.31 -7.61
CA LEU A 399 -12.01 0.15 -7.62
C LEU A 399 -10.98 0.63 -6.58
N LEU A 400 -11.01 0.07 -5.38
CA LEU A 400 -10.12 0.49 -4.30
C LEU A 400 -8.65 0.19 -4.65
N LEU A 401 -8.38 -0.97 -5.26
CA LEU A 401 -7.03 -1.30 -5.73
C LEU A 401 -6.56 -0.38 -6.85
N GLU A 402 -7.45 0.00 -7.76
CA GLU A 402 -7.13 0.92 -8.85
C GLU A 402 -6.85 2.34 -8.33
N LEU A 403 -7.67 2.83 -7.41
CA LEU A 403 -7.45 4.14 -6.77
C LEU A 403 -6.14 4.16 -5.98
N LEU A 404 -5.85 3.10 -5.20
CA LEU A 404 -4.59 2.96 -4.47
C LEU A 404 -3.40 2.88 -5.43
N LEU A 405 -3.51 2.12 -6.52
CA LEU A 405 -2.46 2.02 -7.54
C LEU A 405 -2.17 3.39 -8.16
N ILE A 406 -3.21 4.09 -8.63
CA ILE A 406 -3.09 5.43 -9.21
C ILE A 406 -2.43 6.38 -8.20
N ARG A 407 -2.87 6.36 -6.94
CA ARG A 407 -2.35 7.24 -5.90
C ARG A 407 -0.89 6.95 -5.56
N VAL A 408 -0.51 5.68 -5.39
CA VAL A 408 0.87 5.29 -5.09
C VAL A 408 1.79 5.62 -6.26
N VAL A 409 1.37 5.32 -7.50
CA VAL A 409 2.15 5.66 -8.70
C VAL A 409 2.30 7.17 -8.85
N TYR A 410 1.23 7.95 -8.65
CA TYR A 410 1.28 9.41 -8.69
C TYR A 410 2.19 9.98 -7.59
N SER A 411 2.10 9.46 -6.37
CA SER A 411 2.99 9.86 -5.28
C SER A 411 4.45 9.54 -5.61
N GLY A 412 4.74 8.35 -6.14
CA GLY A 412 6.07 7.98 -6.61
C GLY A 412 6.57 8.90 -7.73
N TYR A 413 5.72 9.20 -8.70
CA TYR A 413 5.97 10.17 -9.76
C TYR A 413 6.34 11.56 -9.19
N ALA A 414 5.57 12.07 -8.23
CA ALA A 414 5.83 13.38 -7.62
C ALA A 414 7.18 13.40 -6.88
N HIS A 415 7.51 12.34 -6.12
CA HIS A 415 8.79 12.26 -5.40
C HIS A 415 9.98 12.16 -6.35
N VAL A 416 9.89 11.33 -7.41
CA VAL A 416 10.98 11.21 -8.40
C VAL A 416 11.20 12.53 -9.12
N ARG A 417 10.12 13.22 -9.50
CA ARG A 417 10.20 14.53 -10.15
C ARG A 417 10.82 15.60 -9.25
N LEU A 418 10.52 15.58 -7.94
CA LEU A 418 11.16 16.45 -6.95
C LEU A 418 12.63 16.09 -6.73
N ALA A 419 13.00 14.81 -6.76
CA ALA A 419 14.38 14.37 -6.61
C ALA A 419 15.25 14.64 -7.86
N ALA A 420 14.63 14.77 -9.03
CA ALA A 420 15.29 15.09 -10.30
C ALA A 420 15.66 16.59 -10.42
N THR A 421 16.17 17.21 -9.36
CA THR A 421 16.67 18.59 -9.38
C THR A 421 18.05 18.64 -10.03
N ALA A 422 18.08 18.69 -11.36
CA ALA A 422 19.28 19.17 -12.05
C ALA A 422 19.45 20.67 -11.78
N GLY A 423 20.70 21.14 -11.70
CA GLY A 423 20.99 22.56 -11.50
C GLY A 423 20.39 23.40 -12.63
N ARG A 424 19.73 24.51 -12.30
CA ARG A 424 19.11 25.47 -13.22
C ARG A 424 19.91 25.70 -14.51
N GLY A 425 21.23 25.90 -14.39
CA GLY A 425 22.11 26.12 -15.54
C GLY A 425 22.13 24.97 -16.57
N THR A 426 22.00 23.71 -16.13
CA THR A 426 21.90 22.55 -17.04
C THR A 426 20.58 22.58 -17.80
N ALA A 427 19.47 22.86 -17.11
CA ALA A 427 18.15 22.91 -17.75
C ALA A 427 18.04 24.06 -18.76
N GLU A 428 18.61 25.22 -18.45
CA GLU A 428 18.71 26.34 -19.39
C GLU A 428 19.59 26.02 -20.60
N ALA A 429 20.71 25.31 -20.41
CA ALA A 429 21.58 24.88 -21.51
C ALA A 429 20.83 23.96 -22.47
N HIS A 430 20.09 22.97 -21.96
CA HIS A 430 19.20 22.13 -22.77
C HIS A 430 18.10 22.97 -23.44
N GLY A 431 17.57 24.00 -22.75
CA GLY A 431 16.58 24.92 -23.33
C GLY A 431 17.13 25.64 -24.57
N ARG A 432 18.38 26.12 -24.51
CA ARG A 432 19.05 26.72 -25.68
C ARG A 432 19.29 25.71 -26.79
N GLN A 433 19.64 24.46 -26.46
CA GLN A 433 19.83 23.39 -27.44
C GLN A 433 18.53 23.11 -28.21
N ILE A 434 17.42 22.90 -27.49
CA ILE A 434 16.11 22.66 -28.10
C ILE A 434 15.69 23.85 -28.96
N HIS A 435 15.80 25.07 -28.44
CA HIS A 435 15.47 26.27 -29.21
C HIS A 435 16.32 26.42 -30.49
N SER A 436 17.61 26.08 -30.44
CA SER A 436 18.48 26.12 -31.63
C SER A 436 18.09 25.06 -32.67
N LEU A 437 17.64 23.89 -32.21
CA LEU A 437 17.17 22.81 -33.07
C LEU A 437 15.83 23.19 -33.72
N GLU A 438 14.90 23.81 -32.99
CA GLU A 438 13.62 24.27 -33.53
C GLU A 438 13.79 25.36 -34.58
N LYS A 439 14.72 26.30 -34.34
CA LYS A 439 15.13 27.29 -35.33
C LYS A 439 15.69 26.65 -36.59
N TRP A 440 16.56 25.65 -36.45
CA TRP A 440 17.11 24.92 -37.58
C TRP A 440 16.03 24.17 -38.37
N LEU A 441 15.02 23.62 -37.67
CA LEU A 441 13.86 22.97 -38.27
C LEU A 441 12.78 23.94 -38.78
N HIS A 442 12.91 25.25 -38.51
CA HIS A 442 11.92 26.29 -38.81
C HIS A 442 10.53 26.02 -38.18
N ILE A 443 10.52 25.50 -36.95
CA ILE A 443 9.31 25.23 -36.16
C ILE A 443 9.21 26.09 -34.90
N ASP A 444 10.06 27.12 -34.76
CA ASP A 444 10.18 28.03 -33.61
C ASP A 444 9.03 29.06 -33.54
N ILE A 445 7.79 28.56 -33.57
CA ILE A 445 6.55 29.36 -33.58
C ILE A 445 6.15 29.87 -32.19
N GLU A 446 6.80 29.41 -31.13
CA GLU A 446 6.38 29.62 -29.74
C GLU A 446 6.33 31.10 -29.39
N HIS A 447 7.36 31.86 -29.80
CA HIS A 447 7.46 33.27 -29.47
C HIS A 447 6.32 34.08 -30.11
N TRP A 448 6.04 33.80 -31.39
CA TRP A 448 4.94 34.43 -32.12
C TRP A 448 3.58 34.07 -31.50
N ALA A 449 3.35 32.78 -31.22
CA ALA A 449 2.08 32.31 -30.67
C ALA A 449 1.82 32.87 -29.26
N ASN A 450 2.85 32.91 -28.41
CA ASN A 450 2.75 33.48 -27.06
C ASN A 450 2.39 34.97 -27.11
N HIS A 451 3.12 35.78 -27.88
CA HIS A 451 2.84 37.21 -27.99
C HIS A 451 1.49 37.50 -28.64
N ALA A 452 1.10 36.74 -29.67
CA ALA A 452 -0.21 36.90 -30.31
C ALA A 452 -1.37 36.64 -29.33
N VAL A 453 -1.28 35.58 -28.52
CA VAL A 453 -2.34 35.22 -27.56
C VAL A 453 -2.40 36.18 -26.38
N VAL A 454 -1.25 36.66 -25.88
CA VAL A 454 -1.19 37.59 -24.74
C VAL A 454 -2.00 38.86 -24.98
N HIS A 455 -2.04 39.36 -26.23
CA HIS A 455 -2.79 40.56 -26.59
C HIS A 455 -4.31 40.32 -26.71
N ILE A 456 -4.78 39.06 -26.70
CA ILE A 456 -6.19 38.69 -26.85
C ILE A 456 -6.70 38.12 -25.52
N GLY A 457 -7.21 38.99 -24.65
CA GLY A 457 -7.54 38.66 -23.26
C GLY A 457 -8.40 37.40 -23.06
N TRP A 458 -9.48 37.23 -23.84
CA TRP A 458 -10.35 36.04 -23.72
C TRP A 458 -9.64 34.75 -24.15
N LEU A 459 -8.76 34.83 -25.17
CA LEU A 459 -8.03 33.70 -25.71
C LEU A 459 -6.90 33.28 -24.76
N LYS A 460 -6.22 34.27 -24.16
CA LYS A 460 -5.29 34.06 -23.04
C LYS A 460 -5.99 33.32 -21.90
N SER A 461 -7.10 33.86 -21.38
CA SER A 461 -7.84 33.24 -20.28
C SER A 461 -8.32 31.82 -20.61
N PHE A 462 -8.75 31.58 -21.86
CA PHE A 462 -9.12 30.25 -22.32
C PHE A 462 -7.93 29.29 -22.26
N PHE A 463 -6.77 29.63 -22.83
CA PHE A 463 -5.60 28.75 -22.83
C PHE A 463 -5.02 28.56 -21.44
N ASP A 464 -5.00 29.58 -20.58
CA ASP A 464 -4.56 29.45 -19.18
C ASP A 464 -5.46 28.48 -18.39
N TYR A 465 -6.78 28.61 -18.54
CA TYR A 465 -7.75 27.72 -17.90
C TYR A 465 -7.66 26.29 -18.45
N TYR A 466 -7.53 26.16 -19.77
CA TYR A 466 -7.43 24.88 -20.46
C TYR A 466 -6.16 24.13 -20.04
N TYR A 467 -5.02 24.83 -20.04
CA TYR A 467 -3.73 24.34 -19.60
C TYR A 467 -3.82 23.84 -18.16
N SER A 468 -4.41 24.62 -17.25
CA SER A 468 -4.46 24.30 -15.82
C SER A 468 -5.40 23.14 -15.47
N THR A 469 -6.44 22.88 -16.29
CA THR A 469 -7.59 22.04 -15.87
C THR A 469 -7.77 20.77 -16.69
N PHE A 470 -7.80 20.88 -18.03
CA PHE A 470 -8.37 19.82 -18.88
C PHE A 470 -7.50 18.57 -18.96
N HIS A 471 -6.19 18.72 -18.81
CA HIS A 471 -5.25 17.61 -18.84
C HIS A 471 -5.40 16.65 -17.63
N PHE A 472 -6.08 17.07 -16.55
CA PHE A 472 -6.46 16.17 -15.44
C PHE A 472 -7.87 15.60 -15.61
N ILE A 473 -8.85 16.46 -15.94
CA ILE A 473 -10.27 16.07 -15.98
C ILE A 473 -10.53 15.07 -17.10
N VAL A 474 -10.00 15.31 -18.31
CA VAL A 474 -10.34 14.49 -19.48
C VAL A 474 -9.80 13.06 -19.37
N PRO A 475 -8.53 12.81 -19.00
CA PRO A 475 -8.06 11.44 -18.80
C PRO A 475 -8.86 10.68 -17.73
N LEU A 476 -9.17 11.33 -16.60
CA LEU A 476 -9.97 10.73 -15.53
C LEU A 476 -11.40 10.40 -16.00
N ALA A 477 -12.02 11.30 -16.77
CA ALA A 477 -13.36 11.06 -17.34
C ALA A 477 -13.36 9.86 -18.30
N ILE A 478 -12.36 9.77 -19.19
CA ILE A 478 -12.21 8.63 -20.10
C ILE A 478 -12.01 7.34 -19.31
N LEU A 479 -11.09 7.34 -18.33
CA LEU A 479 -10.85 6.19 -17.46
C LEU A 479 -12.12 5.78 -16.70
N GLY A 480 -12.90 6.73 -16.18
CA GLY A 480 -14.17 6.47 -15.50
C GLY A 480 -15.21 5.84 -16.43
N VAL A 481 -15.38 6.39 -17.64
CA VAL A 481 -16.29 5.81 -18.64
C VAL A 481 -15.87 4.41 -19.04
N LEU A 482 -14.57 4.17 -19.25
CA LEU A 482 -14.05 2.83 -19.59
C LEU A 482 -14.20 1.86 -18.41
N TYR A 483 -13.98 2.32 -17.18
CA TYR A 483 -14.15 1.48 -15.99
C TYR A 483 -15.58 0.95 -15.88
N VAL A 484 -16.58 1.81 -16.13
CA VAL A 484 -18.01 1.46 -16.05
C VAL A 484 -18.48 0.67 -17.28
N ARG A 485 -18.15 1.14 -18.49
CA ARG A 485 -18.75 0.62 -19.73
C ARG A 485 -17.89 -0.37 -20.50
N ARG A 486 -16.57 -0.35 -20.33
CA ARG A 486 -15.63 -1.22 -21.08
C ARG A 486 -14.47 -1.72 -20.20
N PRO A 487 -14.73 -2.57 -19.19
CA PRO A 487 -13.70 -3.00 -18.22
C PRO A 487 -12.45 -3.65 -18.85
N ALA A 488 -12.62 -4.39 -19.95
CA ALA A 488 -11.52 -4.99 -20.68
C ALA A 488 -10.63 -3.95 -21.38
N ASP A 489 -11.20 -2.88 -21.92
CA ASP A 489 -10.46 -1.77 -22.54
C ASP A 489 -9.85 -0.85 -21.48
N TYR A 490 -10.51 -0.66 -20.33
CA TYR A 490 -10.01 0.13 -19.21
C TYR A 490 -8.59 -0.29 -18.78
N ARG A 491 -8.36 -1.58 -18.52
CA ARG A 491 -7.05 -2.06 -18.04
C ARG A 491 -5.93 -1.83 -19.04
N TRP A 492 -6.24 -1.99 -20.33
CA TRP A 492 -5.29 -1.75 -21.42
C TRP A 492 -4.98 -0.25 -21.57
N ALA A 493 -6.02 0.58 -21.59
CA ALA A 493 -5.90 2.03 -21.68
C ALA A 493 -5.11 2.60 -20.47
N ARG A 494 -5.47 2.18 -19.25
CA ARG A 494 -4.80 2.56 -18.01
C ARG A 494 -3.32 2.14 -17.99
N SER A 495 -3.01 0.91 -18.42
CA SER A 495 -1.62 0.42 -18.41
C SER A 495 -0.76 1.19 -19.40
N THR A 496 -1.31 1.53 -20.57
CA THR A 496 -0.64 2.40 -21.55
C THR A 496 -0.27 3.76 -20.95
N LEU A 497 -1.24 4.41 -20.31
CA LEU A 497 -1.04 5.70 -19.65
C LEU A 497 0.00 5.58 -18.52
N GLY A 498 -0.08 4.52 -17.72
CA GLY A 498 0.87 4.24 -16.63
C GLY A 498 2.30 4.05 -17.13
N PHE A 499 2.52 3.22 -18.16
CA PHE A 499 3.84 3.01 -18.75
C PHE A 499 4.39 4.28 -19.38
N ALA A 500 3.56 5.04 -20.08
CA ALA A 500 3.99 6.32 -20.64
C ALA A 500 4.45 7.28 -19.54
N THR A 501 3.70 7.41 -18.44
CA THR A 501 4.11 8.25 -17.31
C THR A 501 5.43 7.76 -16.67
N LEU A 502 5.67 6.46 -16.57
CA LEU A 502 6.93 5.91 -16.08
C LEU A 502 8.12 6.21 -17.03
N VAL A 503 7.91 6.12 -18.34
CA VAL A 503 8.94 6.49 -19.33
C VAL A 503 9.21 7.99 -19.31
N ALA A 504 8.18 8.83 -19.10
CA ALA A 504 8.37 10.27 -18.95
C ALA A 504 9.26 10.64 -17.76
N LEU A 505 9.15 9.90 -16.63
CA LEU A 505 10.04 10.09 -15.48
C LEU A 505 11.52 9.90 -15.82
N LEU A 506 11.83 8.91 -16.68
CA LEU A 506 13.20 8.72 -17.16
C LEU A 506 13.64 9.93 -18.01
N GLY A 507 12.75 10.46 -18.84
CA GLY A 507 13.00 11.68 -19.61
C GLY A 507 13.33 12.87 -18.71
N PHE A 508 12.52 13.14 -17.68
CA PHE A 508 12.77 14.25 -16.75
C PHE A 508 14.09 14.12 -15.99
N TRP A 509 14.52 12.89 -15.71
CA TRP A 509 15.76 12.64 -15.00
C TRP A 509 16.99 12.74 -15.91
N LEU A 510 16.88 12.26 -17.16
CA LEU A 510 17.98 12.23 -18.11
C LEU A 510 18.18 13.55 -18.87
N TYR A 511 17.10 14.30 -19.11
CA TYR A 511 17.10 15.54 -19.90
C TYR A 511 16.26 16.64 -19.22
N PRO A 512 16.74 17.19 -18.08
CA PRO A 512 16.10 18.34 -17.44
C PRO A 512 16.08 19.51 -18.42
N LEU A 513 14.93 20.16 -18.60
CA LEU A 513 14.73 21.17 -19.63
C LEU A 513 13.98 22.37 -19.09
N ALA A 514 14.55 23.56 -19.27
CA ALA A 514 13.88 24.82 -18.97
C ALA A 514 12.80 25.12 -20.04
N PRO A 515 11.55 25.38 -19.63
CA PRO A 515 10.49 25.80 -20.56
C PRO A 515 10.74 27.23 -21.08
N PRO A 516 10.12 27.64 -22.20
CA PRO A 516 10.33 28.96 -22.81
C PRO A 516 10.17 30.13 -21.83
N ARG A 517 9.13 30.09 -20.98
CA ARG A 517 8.86 31.12 -19.97
C ARG A 517 9.94 31.31 -18.90
N LEU A 518 10.82 30.31 -18.73
CA LEU A 518 11.94 30.37 -17.77
C LEU A 518 13.29 30.63 -18.43
N MET A 519 13.31 30.90 -19.74
CA MET A 519 14.54 31.16 -20.48
C MET A 519 14.97 32.63 -20.40
N PRO A 520 16.14 32.94 -19.81
CA PRO A 520 16.62 34.31 -19.73
C PRO A 520 16.95 34.85 -21.12
N GLY A 521 16.51 36.08 -21.42
CA GLY A 521 16.85 36.81 -22.64
C GLY A 521 16.07 36.43 -23.90
N LEU A 522 15.08 35.52 -23.81
CA LEU A 522 14.26 35.12 -24.97
C LEU A 522 12.90 35.82 -25.09
N GLY A 523 12.51 36.63 -24.09
CA GLY A 523 11.33 37.51 -24.18
C GLY A 523 9.95 36.83 -24.01
N PHE A 524 9.89 35.56 -23.62
CA PHE A 524 8.61 34.86 -23.40
C PHE A 524 7.84 35.40 -22.17
N ILE A 525 6.51 35.39 -22.25
CA ILE A 525 5.61 35.84 -21.19
C ILE A 525 4.92 34.63 -20.54
N ASP A 526 5.09 34.44 -19.23
CA ASP A 526 4.31 33.47 -18.45
C ASP A 526 2.89 34.01 -18.22
N THR A 527 1.93 33.51 -18.99
CA THR A 527 0.53 33.93 -18.90
C THR A 527 -0.21 33.32 -17.71
N VAL A 528 0.27 32.20 -17.19
CA VAL A 528 -0.41 31.35 -16.19
C VAL A 528 -0.07 31.81 -14.78
N HIS A 529 1.20 32.13 -14.51
CA HIS A 529 1.68 32.50 -13.18
C HIS A 529 2.08 33.99 -13.07
N GLY A 530 1.99 34.75 -14.17
CA GLY A 530 2.44 36.15 -14.21
C GLY A 530 3.97 36.28 -14.32
N VAL A 531 4.45 37.53 -14.38
CA VAL A 531 5.89 37.84 -14.53
C VAL A 531 6.67 37.21 -13.39
N GLN A 532 7.64 36.38 -13.74
CA GLN A 532 8.45 35.63 -12.78
C GLN A 532 9.67 36.44 -12.33
N ASP A 533 9.83 36.59 -11.03
CA ASP A 533 11.11 37.01 -10.45
C ASP A 533 12.04 35.79 -10.39
N PHE A 534 13.10 35.81 -11.20
CA PHE A 534 14.08 34.72 -11.26
C PHE A 534 14.97 34.60 -10.01
N ALA A 535 14.92 35.58 -9.09
CA ALA A 535 15.56 35.54 -7.79
C ALA A 535 14.62 35.02 -6.67
N GLN A 536 13.31 35.27 -6.78
CA GLN A 536 12.28 34.76 -5.86
C GLN A 536 10.99 34.37 -6.61
N PRO A 537 10.96 33.22 -7.28
CA PRO A 537 9.83 32.91 -8.13
C PRO A 537 8.60 32.44 -7.33
N ASP A 538 7.43 33.01 -7.63
CA ASP A 538 6.13 32.57 -7.11
C ASP A 538 5.36 31.80 -8.17
N TYR A 539 5.07 30.55 -7.83
CA TYR A 539 4.46 29.59 -8.73
C TYR A 539 3.09 29.12 -8.27
N GLY A 540 2.60 29.56 -7.10
CA GLY A 540 1.35 29.06 -6.50
C GLY A 540 1.50 27.76 -5.68
N THR A 541 0.52 27.52 -4.80
CA THR A 541 0.57 26.51 -3.72
C THR A 541 0.48 25.04 -4.18
N LEU A 542 -0.05 24.77 -5.39
CA LEU A 542 -0.09 23.42 -5.98
C LEU A 542 1.21 23.06 -6.73
N THR A 543 2.01 24.06 -7.06
CA THR A 543 3.16 24.02 -7.99
C THR A 543 4.49 24.02 -7.24
N SER A 544 4.49 24.41 -5.96
CA SER A 544 5.59 24.23 -5.00
C SER A 544 5.97 22.75 -4.77
N MET A 545 5.12 21.81 -5.23
CA MET A 545 5.38 20.37 -5.20
C MET A 545 5.87 19.79 -6.55
N THR A 546 6.22 20.62 -7.53
CA THR A 546 6.66 20.15 -8.87
C THR A 546 7.92 20.86 -9.36
N ASN A 547 8.88 20.09 -9.91
CA ASN A 547 10.05 20.66 -10.58
C ASN A 547 9.64 21.33 -11.90
N GLN A 548 9.88 22.63 -12.01
CA GLN A 548 9.54 23.46 -13.16
C GLN A 548 10.54 23.37 -14.32
N TYR A 549 11.76 22.93 -14.04
CA TYR A 549 12.84 22.70 -15.01
C TYR A 549 12.81 21.29 -15.62
N ALA A 550 11.64 20.67 -15.63
CA ALA A 550 11.39 19.34 -16.18
C ALA A 550 10.31 19.44 -17.28
N ALA A 551 10.58 20.25 -18.32
CA ALA A 551 9.62 20.49 -19.39
C ALA A 551 9.49 19.30 -20.37
N MET A 552 10.59 18.60 -20.69
CA MET A 552 10.57 17.49 -21.64
C MET A 552 10.59 16.13 -20.93
N PRO A 553 9.71 15.18 -21.30
CA PRO A 553 8.65 15.27 -22.31
C PRO A 553 7.37 15.94 -21.79
N SER A 554 6.59 16.58 -22.67
CA SER A 554 5.32 17.22 -22.28
C SER A 554 4.24 16.18 -21.96
N LEU A 555 4.02 15.92 -20.67
CA LEU A 555 2.93 15.05 -20.21
C LEU A 555 1.54 15.65 -20.43
N HIS A 556 1.40 16.98 -20.48
CA HIS A 556 0.15 17.64 -20.85
C HIS A 556 -0.31 17.16 -22.23
N PHE A 557 0.56 17.31 -23.23
CA PHE A 557 0.27 16.85 -24.59
C PHE A 557 0.24 15.33 -24.69
N GLY A 558 1.12 14.61 -23.98
CA GLY A 558 1.08 13.16 -23.96
C GLY A 558 -0.28 12.62 -23.49
N TRP A 559 -0.78 13.07 -22.34
CA TRP A 559 -2.07 12.59 -21.81
C TRP A 559 -3.25 12.98 -22.71
N SER A 560 -3.24 14.19 -23.31
CA SER A 560 -4.30 14.59 -24.24
C SER A 560 -4.24 13.82 -25.56
N LEU A 561 -3.05 13.50 -26.07
CA LEU A 561 -2.88 12.64 -27.24
C LEU A 561 -3.38 11.23 -26.95
N TRP A 562 -3.06 10.68 -25.77
CA TRP A 562 -3.63 9.41 -25.33
C TRP A 562 -5.16 9.45 -25.29
N CYS A 563 -5.75 10.51 -24.75
CA CYS A 563 -7.20 10.72 -24.75
C CYS A 563 -7.78 10.72 -26.18
N GLY A 564 -7.16 11.45 -27.10
CA GLY A 564 -7.57 11.51 -28.49
C GLY A 564 -7.50 10.16 -29.19
N VAL A 565 -6.39 9.43 -29.01
CA VAL A 565 -6.22 8.07 -29.53
C VAL A 565 -7.28 7.13 -28.94
N MET A 566 -7.54 7.20 -27.63
CA MET A 566 -8.58 6.39 -26.98
C MET A 566 -9.96 6.65 -27.60
N ILE A 567 -10.34 7.92 -27.75
CA ILE A 567 -11.63 8.29 -28.33
C ILE A 567 -11.74 7.82 -29.78
N VAL A 568 -10.72 8.07 -30.61
CA VAL A 568 -10.71 7.65 -32.03
C VAL A 568 -10.86 6.13 -32.15
N MET A 569 -10.20 5.38 -31.28
CA MET A 569 -10.22 3.91 -31.28
C MET A 569 -11.48 3.27 -30.67
N LEU A 570 -12.24 4.01 -29.84
CA LEU A 570 -13.32 3.44 -29.02
C LEU A 570 -14.69 4.02 -29.34
N ALA A 571 -14.75 5.27 -29.79
CA ALA A 571 -15.99 5.98 -30.06
C ALA A 571 -16.62 5.52 -31.39
N PRO A 572 -17.95 5.29 -31.41
CA PRO A 572 -18.63 4.80 -32.61
C PRO A 572 -18.87 5.90 -33.66
N LYS A 573 -19.09 7.15 -33.24
CA LYS A 573 -19.53 8.25 -34.12
C LYS A 573 -18.37 9.14 -34.56
N LEU A 574 -18.39 9.60 -35.81
CA LEU A 574 -17.32 10.41 -36.39
C LEU A 574 -17.12 11.75 -35.65
N TRP A 575 -18.20 12.42 -35.25
CA TRP A 575 -18.12 13.67 -34.48
C TRP A 575 -17.41 13.49 -33.13
N MET A 576 -17.55 12.32 -32.49
CA MET A 576 -16.84 12.02 -31.24
C MET A 576 -15.34 11.87 -31.50
N LYS A 577 -14.97 11.24 -32.63
CA LYS A 577 -13.56 11.11 -33.03
C LYS A 577 -12.95 12.47 -33.33
N ALA A 578 -13.68 13.34 -34.04
CA ALA A 578 -13.28 14.71 -34.27
C ALA A 578 -13.06 15.46 -32.95
N LEU A 579 -14.02 15.38 -32.02
CA LEU A 579 -13.89 15.99 -30.68
C LEU A 579 -12.68 15.43 -29.91
N GLY A 580 -12.42 14.12 -30.03
CA GLY A 580 -11.25 13.48 -29.44
C GLY A 580 -9.93 14.01 -29.99
N LEU A 581 -9.86 14.32 -31.29
CA LEU A 581 -8.68 14.90 -31.93
C LEU A 581 -8.50 16.40 -31.66
N LEU A 582 -9.61 17.12 -31.40
CA LEU A 582 -9.55 18.53 -30.99
C LEU A 582 -8.87 18.71 -29.63
N HIS A 583 -9.00 17.75 -28.72
CA HIS A 583 -8.39 17.84 -27.39
C HIS A 583 -6.85 17.95 -27.42
N PRO A 584 -6.09 17.02 -28.03
CA PRO A 584 -4.64 17.17 -28.14
C PRO A 584 -4.22 18.38 -28.97
N LEU A 585 -5.01 18.78 -29.97
CA LEU A 585 -4.76 20.01 -30.73
C LEU A 585 -4.82 21.24 -29.82
N PHE A 586 -5.89 21.40 -29.03
CA PHE A 586 -5.98 22.51 -28.08
C PHE A 586 -4.92 22.44 -26.99
N THR A 587 -4.52 21.25 -26.55
CA THR A 587 -3.42 21.12 -25.58
C THR A 587 -2.09 21.59 -26.16
N VAL A 588 -1.71 21.20 -27.38
CA VAL A 588 -0.46 21.67 -27.99
C VAL A 588 -0.50 23.18 -28.22
N SER A 589 -1.64 23.73 -28.65
CA SER A 589 -1.82 25.18 -28.76
C SER A 589 -1.69 25.86 -27.39
N ALA A 590 -2.28 25.29 -26.34
CA ALA A 590 -2.22 25.85 -25.00
C ALA A 590 -0.80 25.89 -24.44
N ILE A 591 -0.05 24.78 -24.53
CA ILE A 591 1.31 24.74 -23.94
C ILE A 591 2.31 25.66 -24.66
N VAL A 592 2.11 25.88 -25.96
CA VAL A 592 2.90 26.79 -26.79
C VAL A 592 2.49 28.24 -26.51
N ALA A 593 1.20 28.54 -26.54
CA ALA A 593 0.66 29.88 -26.29
C ALA A 593 0.99 30.40 -24.88
N THR A 594 1.03 29.52 -23.88
CA THR A 594 1.37 29.90 -22.50
C THR A 594 2.87 29.86 -22.20
N ALA A 595 3.72 29.61 -23.22
CA ALA A 595 5.18 29.47 -23.08
C ALA A 595 5.61 28.39 -22.05
N ASN A 596 4.75 27.38 -21.83
CA ASN A 596 5.00 26.34 -20.85
C ASN A 596 5.84 25.18 -21.38
N HIS A 597 5.89 24.99 -22.71
CA HIS A 597 6.65 23.94 -23.37
C HIS A 597 7.13 24.38 -24.76
N TRP A 598 8.22 23.78 -25.23
CA TRP A 598 8.67 23.84 -26.62
C TRP A 598 7.82 22.92 -27.51
N VAL A 599 7.79 23.16 -28.82
CA VAL A 599 7.10 22.26 -29.78
C VAL A 599 7.74 20.86 -29.75
N LEU A 600 9.06 20.76 -29.62
CA LEU A 600 9.76 19.48 -29.47
C LEU A 600 9.42 18.75 -28.16
N ASP A 601 8.96 19.44 -27.11
CA ASP A 601 8.45 18.77 -25.90
C ASP A 601 7.19 17.99 -26.20
N ALA A 602 6.33 18.50 -27.10
CA ALA A 602 5.13 17.81 -27.56
C ALA A 602 5.49 16.56 -28.36
N VAL A 603 6.55 16.62 -29.19
CA VAL A 603 7.10 15.45 -29.88
C VAL A 603 7.60 14.42 -28.86
N GLY A 604 8.33 14.86 -27.83
CA GLY A 604 8.73 14.00 -26.71
C GLY A 604 7.54 13.35 -26.01
N GLY A 605 6.46 14.11 -25.77
CA GLY A 605 5.20 13.60 -25.23
C GLY A 605 4.57 12.51 -26.11
N ALA A 606 4.54 12.72 -27.43
CA ALA A 606 4.04 11.73 -28.39
C ALA A 606 4.87 10.45 -28.40
N LEU A 607 6.20 10.57 -28.40
CA LEU A 607 7.12 9.43 -28.35
C LEU A 607 6.89 8.59 -27.10
N VAL A 608 6.73 9.23 -25.95
CA VAL A 608 6.50 8.54 -24.68
C VAL A 608 5.16 7.82 -24.63
N ILE A 609 4.09 8.42 -25.17
CA ILE A 609 2.80 7.72 -25.34
C ILE A 609 2.94 6.52 -26.29
N GLY A 610 3.65 6.71 -27.41
CA GLY A 610 3.95 5.64 -28.36
C GLY A 610 4.67 4.46 -27.70
N LEU A 611 5.70 4.74 -26.90
CA LEU A 611 6.41 3.74 -26.10
C LEU A 611 5.50 3.08 -25.06
N GLY A 612 4.59 3.83 -24.44
CA GLY A 612 3.56 3.26 -23.56
C GLY A 612 2.66 2.23 -24.26
N PHE A 613 2.28 2.50 -25.52
CA PHE A 613 1.53 1.55 -26.34
C PHE A 613 2.37 0.33 -26.73
N VAL A 614 3.64 0.54 -27.11
CA VAL A 614 4.58 -0.55 -27.45
C VAL A 614 4.79 -1.47 -26.25
N LEU A 615 5.09 -0.92 -25.07
CA LEU A 615 5.24 -1.70 -23.84
C LEU A 615 3.97 -2.48 -23.49
N THR A 616 2.82 -1.83 -23.60
CA THR A 616 1.53 -2.51 -23.38
C THR A 616 1.29 -3.62 -24.40
N TYR A 617 1.67 -3.43 -25.66
CA TYR A 617 1.53 -4.44 -26.71
C TYR A 617 2.45 -5.64 -26.45
N VAL A 618 3.72 -5.39 -26.14
CA VAL A 618 4.73 -6.44 -25.85
C VAL A 618 4.33 -7.26 -24.61
N LEU A 619 3.79 -6.59 -23.58
CA LEU A 619 3.41 -7.24 -22.32
C LEU A 619 2.03 -7.90 -22.37
N ALA A 620 1.01 -7.23 -22.90
CA ALA A 620 -0.38 -7.69 -22.82
C ALA A 620 -0.95 -8.22 -24.15
N GLY A 621 -0.19 -8.16 -25.24
CA GLY A 621 -0.63 -8.57 -26.57
C GLY A 621 -1.53 -7.54 -27.28
N PRO A 622 -2.05 -7.88 -28.47
CA PRO A 622 -2.92 -7.01 -29.25
C PRO A 622 -4.27 -6.74 -28.55
N ARG A 623 -4.88 -5.60 -28.88
CA ARG A 623 -6.17 -5.18 -28.30
C ARG A 623 -7.35 -6.09 -28.70
N LYS A 624 -7.36 -6.68 -29.90
CA LYS A 624 -8.48 -7.52 -30.36
C LYS A 624 -8.54 -8.79 -29.52
N LEU A 625 -9.70 -9.03 -28.91
CA LEU A 625 -9.98 -10.25 -28.16
C LEU A 625 -10.67 -11.23 -29.10
N GLN A 626 -10.22 -12.48 -29.16
CA GLN A 626 -11.07 -13.54 -29.72
C GLN A 626 -12.08 -13.95 -28.65
N PRO A 627 -13.39 -13.97 -28.95
CA PRO A 627 -14.37 -14.57 -28.06
C PRO A 627 -14.04 -16.05 -27.87
N VAL A 628 -14.20 -16.58 -26.66
CA VAL A 628 -14.05 -18.01 -26.37
C VAL A 628 -15.24 -18.75 -26.98
N VAL A 629 -15.19 -19.00 -28.28
CA VAL A 629 -16.09 -19.93 -28.97
C VAL A 629 -15.54 -21.32 -28.70
N GLY A 630 -15.91 -21.95 -27.58
CA GLY A 630 -15.33 -23.27 -27.29
C GLY A 630 -15.63 -23.93 -25.95
N ARG A 631 -16.75 -23.63 -25.28
CA ARG A 631 -17.19 -24.44 -24.14
C ARG A 631 -18.67 -24.81 -24.16
N ALA A 632 -19.52 -23.99 -24.75
CA ALA A 632 -20.92 -24.33 -25.00
C ALA A 632 -21.08 -25.46 -26.04
N ALA A 633 -20.23 -25.50 -27.07
CA ALA A 633 -20.27 -26.56 -28.10
C ALA A 633 -19.83 -27.93 -27.55
N ALA A 634 -18.86 -27.95 -26.63
CA ALA A 634 -18.41 -29.19 -25.98
C ALA A 634 -19.45 -29.73 -24.97
N ALA A 635 -20.14 -28.86 -24.24
CA ALA A 635 -21.20 -29.25 -23.32
C ALA A 635 -22.51 -29.67 -24.03
N GLY A 636 -22.74 -29.22 -25.27
CA GLY A 636 -23.83 -29.69 -26.12
C GLY A 636 -23.57 -31.06 -26.75
N ALA A 637 -22.30 -31.39 -27.02
CA ALA A 637 -21.90 -32.67 -27.60
C ALA A 637 -21.96 -33.84 -26.60
N GLU A 638 -21.81 -33.60 -25.30
CA GLU A 638 -21.96 -34.62 -24.25
C GLU A 638 -23.43 -34.96 -23.90
N ARG A 639 -24.42 -34.25 -24.47
CA ARG A 639 -25.85 -34.51 -24.19
C ARG A 639 -26.55 -35.46 -25.17
N ASN A 640 -25.88 -35.91 -26.22
CA ASN A 640 -26.41 -36.96 -27.09
C ASN A 640 -25.57 -38.23 -26.90
N PRO A 641 -26.05 -39.25 -26.17
CA PRO A 641 -25.41 -40.56 -26.22
C PRO A 641 -25.56 -41.14 -27.63
N PRO A 642 -24.59 -41.92 -28.13
CA PRO A 642 -24.75 -42.65 -29.37
C PRO A 642 -25.88 -43.69 -29.18
N ALA A 643 -26.83 -43.73 -30.11
CA ALA A 643 -27.86 -44.77 -30.15
C ALA A 643 -27.18 -46.14 -30.28
N ALA A 644 -27.14 -46.87 -29.17
CA ALA A 644 -26.74 -48.27 -29.15
C ALA A 644 -27.99 -49.13 -29.36
N ASP A 645 -27.98 -49.81 -30.50
CA ASP A 645 -28.64 -51.07 -30.82
C ASP A 645 -28.98 -51.94 -29.60
N ARG A 646 -30.23 -52.43 -29.55
CA ARG A 646 -30.66 -53.76 -29.03
C ARG A 646 -32.18 -53.85 -28.97
N GLY A 647 -32.75 -54.64 -29.88
CA GLY A 647 -34.11 -55.17 -29.78
C GLY A 647 -34.12 -56.65 -30.13
N ALA A 648 -33.66 -57.49 -29.21
CA ALA A 648 -33.89 -58.94 -29.25
C ALA A 648 -34.29 -59.41 -27.86
N SER A 649 -35.55 -59.85 -27.73
CA SER A 649 -36.03 -60.74 -26.67
C SER A 649 -37.07 -61.71 -27.26
N PRO A 650 -37.08 -63.00 -26.84
CA PRO A 650 -37.89 -64.05 -27.47
C PRO A 650 -39.16 -64.45 -26.68
N GLY A 651 -40.11 -65.07 -27.41
CA GLY A 651 -41.20 -65.91 -26.89
C GLY A 651 -42.53 -65.18 -26.61
N ALA A 652 -43.72 -65.65 -26.98
CA ALA A 652 -44.16 -66.93 -27.52
C ALA A 652 -45.61 -66.83 -28.08
N THR A 653 -46.01 -67.86 -28.84
CA THR A 653 -47.37 -68.38 -29.13
C THR A 653 -48.29 -67.74 -30.19
N GLY A 654 -48.80 -68.62 -31.08
CA GLY A 654 -49.97 -68.47 -31.98
C GLY A 654 -49.61 -68.42 -33.48
N GLU A 655 -49.49 -69.56 -34.20
CA GLU A 655 -50.54 -70.16 -35.08
C GLU A 655 -51.29 -69.15 -35.97
N THR A 656 -51.52 -69.28 -37.30
CA THR A 656 -51.36 -70.32 -38.34
C THR A 656 -51.70 -69.68 -39.72
N VAL A 657 -51.30 -70.35 -40.83
CA VAL A 657 -51.79 -70.26 -42.24
C VAL A 657 -51.39 -68.99 -43.04
N GLY A 658 -50.87 -69.04 -44.27
CA GLY A 658 -50.58 -70.09 -45.25
C GLY A 658 -50.37 -69.48 -46.65
N SER A 659 -49.93 -70.31 -47.61
CA SER A 659 -49.84 -70.06 -49.08
C SER A 659 -48.68 -69.13 -49.50
N ARG A 660 -47.87 -69.33 -50.55
CA ARG A 660 -47.69 -70.19 -51.75
C ARG A 660 -46.29 -69.73 -52.23
N THR A 661 -45.36 -70.45 -52.84
CA THR A 661 -45.25 -71.66 -53.66
C THR A 661 -43.75 -71.94 -53.75
#